data_AF-A0A6G9SGW0-F1
#
_entry.id   AF-A0A6G9SGW0-F1
#
_cell.length_a   1.000
_cell.length_b   1.000
_cell.length_c   1.000
_cell.angle_alpha   90.00
_cell.angle_beta   90.00
_cell.angle_gamma   90.00
#
_symmetry.space_group_name_H-M   'P 1'
#
loop_
_entity.id
_entity.type
_entity.pdbx_description
1 polymer ?
#
loop_
_entity_poly.entity_id
_entity_poly.type
_entity_poly.pdbx_seq_one_letter_code
_entity_poly.pdbx_strand_id
1 'polypeptide(L)'
;MFADFKTLFIQPAIITSACITVLMLGIQKLGVIEPLELKVYDRMMQMRADPGVDPRLLIVAVTEQDLKKWNWPLSGEVLDQALGKLEASEPRAIGLDIFRDLPVQPGHEKLLKRLQDSDIITPVCKHSEKANPGNSGTAPPQGIEADRVGFSDVVEDTDGIIRRNLLSVGTNANDPCQAAFSFSWQLALKYLAVGGIQPQLTSNKQLQLRNIILKPLQPYDGAYQHADTTGYQILLNYRSPRQIAQQVTITQLLSDQVKPELVKDRIVLIGSTASSLNDFFNTPYSTGKSDRSGKIPGIEIHAHSISQILSVVLNKQPLFWFLPEWAEVLWIWGWTLVGGLIAWRVQHPLGLGIAEATSIVVLFGSNFVIFTQAGWFPVVSPVLGLLLASGGVLAYTAYQSKQEQAVMMQKVQEQKELIAQLQNFVSRSSDATTVAAITHTFSPITQELQADTILNKRYRITSNLGSGGFSYTYLAEDSQRPGHPQCVVKQLRPASQDTEYLDILRRLFKTEAKILEIVGNHPQIPSLLAFFEENQQFYLVQEFISGHPLSEEINSDKRLPQGEVIDILKDVLQVLIFIHSYGVIHRDLKPSNLIRRESDGRIVVIDFGAVKQVQPHDEDNQTIAIGTPGYAATEQLSGQPTLNSDIFALGIIAIQALTGVYPKVFRRDINTGAVILPVESQTDDQAWKYWWEIAETTETFARVLDKMVHLDFTQRYQSAGEVLNTLENM
;
A
#
# COMPACT_ATOMS: atom_id res chain seq x y z
N MET A 1 -7.02 -0.53 30.81
CA MET A 1 -6.67 -1.69 29.94
C MET A 1 -7.87 -2.31 29.21
N PHE A 2 -9.12 -2.19 29.70
CA PHE A 2 -10.32 -2.72 29.00
C PHE A 2 -11.10 -1.69 28.14
N ALA A 3 -10.70 -0.41 28.15
CA ALA A 3 -11.34 0.63 27.34
C ALA A 3 -10.85 0.66 25.87
N ASP A 4 -9.66 0.11 25.59
CA ASP A 4 -9.03 0.12 24.25
C ASP A 4 -9.56 -0.96 23.28
N PHE A 5 -10.28 -1.97 23.77
CA PHE A 5 -10.76 -3.04 22.89
C PHE A 5 -11.97 -2.59 22.04
N LYS A 6 -12.76 -1.62 22.50
CA LYS A 6 -13.87 -1.05 21.71
C LYS A 6 -13.37 -0.11 20.61
N THR A 7 -12.25 0.57 20.80
CA THR A 7 -11.63 1.45 19.79
C THR A 7 -10.88 0.67 18.71
N LEU A 8 -10.37 -0.53 19.01
CA LEU A 8 -9.71 -1.39 18.03
C LEU A 8 -10.68 -1.82 16.90
N PHE A 9 -11.90 -2.24 17.23
CA PHE A 9 -12.91 -2.70 16.24
C PHE A 9 -13.60 -1.57 15.45
N ILE A 10 -13.29 -0.30 15.74
CA ILE A 10 -13.82 0.88 15.01
C ILE A 10 -12.77 1.45 14.05
N GLN A 11 -11.55 0.88 13.99
CA GLN A 11 -10.53 1.36 13.08
C GLN A 11 -10.95 1.15 11.61
N PRO A 12 -10.92 2.20 10.77
CA PRO A 12 -11.28 2.12 9.36
C PRO A 12 -10.52 1.02 8.61
N ALA A 13 -9.27 0.74 9.01
CA ALA A 13 -8.49 -0.37 8.47
C ALA A 13 -9.16 -1.75 8.65
N ILE A 14 -9.72 -2.04 9.83
CA ILE A 14 -10.33 -3.34 10.12
C ILE A 14 -11.65 -3.50 9.37
N ILE A 15 -12.51 -2.48 9.39
CA ILE A 15 -13.81 -2.52 8.70
C ILE A 15 -13.61 -2.65 7.18
N THR A 16 -12.76 -1.79 6.61
CA THR A 16 -12.41 -1.84 5.18
C THR A 16 -11.83 -3.20 4.81
N SER A 17 -10.94 -3.75 5.63
CA SER A 17 -10.37 -5.08 5.36
C SER A 17 -11.40 -6.20 5.35
N ALA A 18 -12.37 -6.17 6.26
CA ALA A 18 -13.44 -7.18 6.32
C ALA A 18 -14.36 -7.08 5.09
N CYS A 19 -14.81 -5.87 4.73
CA CYS A 19 -15.64 -5.64 3.54
C CYS A 19 -14.94 -6.10 2.25
N ILE A 20 -13.67 -5.78 2.09
CA ILE A 20 -12.90 -6.15 0.91
C ILE A 20 -12.64 -7.65 0.87
N THR A 21 -12.41 -8.29 2.01
CA THR A 21 -12.28 -9.75 2.05
C THR A 21 -13.56 -10.43 1.57
N VAL A 22 -14.74 -9.98 2.02
CA VAL A 22 -16.03 -10.51 1.53
C VAL A 22 -16.18 -10.30 0.02
N LEU A 23 -15.82 -9.12 -0.48
CA LEU A 23 -15.81 -8.84 -1.92
C LEU A 23 -14.88 -9.79 -2.67
N MET A 24 -13.67 -10.04 -2.15
CA MET A 24 -12.69 -10.93 -2.77
C MET A 24 -13.16 -12.37 -2.81
N LEU A 25 -13.76 -12.88 -1.73
CA LEU A 25 -14.35 -14.21 -1.72
C LEU A 25 -15.47 -14.35 -2.75
N GLY A 26 -16.31 -13.31 -2.93
CA GLY A 26 -17.35 -13.29 -3.94
C GLY A 26 -16.79 -13.35 -5.37
N ILE A 27 -15.79 -12.50 -5.67
CA ILE A 27 -15.12 -12.47 -6.99
C ILE A 27 -14.40 -13.80 -7.27
N GLN A 28 -13.78 -14.39 -6.23
CA GLN A 28 -13.12 -15.67 -6.32
C GLN A 28 -14.11 -16.80 -6.62
N LYS A 29 -15.21 -16.93 -5.89
CA LYS A 29 -16.23 -17.96 -6.16
C LYS A 29 -16.88 -17.83 -7.54
N LEU A 30 -16.84 -16.65 -8.17
CA LEU A 30 -17.27 -16.44 -9.55
C LEU A 30 -16.24 -16.91 -10.60
N GLY A 31 -15.04 -17.34 -10.20
CA GLY A 31 -13.98 -17.81 -11.09
C GLY A 31 -13.22 -16.70 -11.82
N VAL A 32 -13.45 -15.42 -11.48
CA VAL A 32 -12.85 -14.28 -12.19
C VAL A 32 -11.33 -14.21 -11.98
N ILE A 33 -10.85 -14.60 -10.80
CA ILE A 33 -9.43 -14.52 -10.42
C ILE A 33 -8.65 -15.80 -10.82
N GLU A 34 -9.33 -16.92 -11.03
CA GLU A 34 -8.72 -18.24 -11.31
C GLU A 34 -7.68 -18.20 -12.45
N PRO A 35 -7.93 -17.57 -13.63
CA PRO A 35 -6.94 -17.53 -14.71
C PRO A 35 -5.64 -16.81 -14.35
N LEU A 36 -5.70 -15.83 -13.45
CA LEU A 36 -4.51 -15.12 -12.99
C LEU A 36 -3.74 -15.97 -11.97
N GLU A 37 -4.42 -16.66 -11.06
CA GLU A 37 -3.80 -17.55 -10.09
C GLU A 37 -3.10 -18.73 -10.77
N LEU A 38 -3.70 -19.30 -11.83
CA LEU A 38 -3.08 -20.36 -12.64
C LEU A 38 -1.81 -19.88 -13.36
N LYS A 39 -1.78 -18.62 -13.82
CA LYS A 39 -0.54 -18.02 -14.36
C LYS A 39 0.54 -17.84 -13.29
N VAL A 40 0.15 -17.49 -12.07
CA VAL A 40 1.09 -17.41 -10.94
C VAL A 40 1.61 -18.81 -10.59
N TYR A 41 0.75 -19.83 -10.56
CA TYR A 41 1.14 -21.24 -10.43
C TYR A 41 2.18 -21.64 -11.47
N ASP A 42 1.92 -21.34 -12.75
CA ASP A 42 2.85 -21.65 -13.84
C ASP A 42 4.19 -20.96 -13.65
N ARG A 43 4.16 -19.68 -13.25
CA ARG A 43 5.38 -18.92 -13.00
C ARG A 43 6.18 -19.52 -11.84
N MET A 44 5.51 -19.95 -10.76
CA MET A 44 6.17 -20.63 -9.66
C MET A 44 6.76 -21.98 -10.11
N MET A 45 6.08 -22.74 -10.96
CA MET A 45 6.61 -23.97 -11.55
C MET A 45 7.88 -23.72 -12.40
N GLN A 46 7.90 -22.64 -13.18
CA GLN A 46 9.06 -22.23 -14.00
C GLN A 46 10.29 -21.83 -13.18
N MET A 47 10.09 -21.28 -11.98
CA MET A 47 11.18 -20.79 -11.12
C MET A 47 11.80 -21.88 -10.24
N ARG A 48 11.20 -23.08 -10.17
CA ARG A 48 11.72 -24.19 -9.37
C ARG A 48 13.07 -24.68 -9.90
N ALA A 49 13.88 -25.20 -8.98
CA ALA A 49 15.12 -25.88 -9.34
C ALA A 49 14.83 -27.11 -10.21
N ASP A 50 15.67 -27.35 -11.21
CA ASP A 50 15.60 -28.48 -12.13
C ASP A 50 16.44 -29.65 -11.59
N PRO A 51 15.82 -30.74 -11.07
CA PRO A 51 16.53 -31.93 -10.61
C PRO A 51 17.09 -32.80 -11.75
N GLY A 52 16.80 -32.45 -13.01
CA GLY A 52 17.26 -33.15 -14.21
C GLY A 52 16.59 -34.51 -14.41
N VAL A 53 17.29 -35.36 -15.16
CA VAL A 53 16.82 -36.67 -15.62
C VAL A 53 16.44 -37.60 -14.45
N ASP A 54 15.35 -38.36 -14.61
CA ASP A 54 15.03 -39.49 -13.75
C ASP A 54 15.77 -40.75 -14.22
N PRO A 55 16.72 -41.30 -13.44
CA PRO A 55 17.53 -42.45 -13.86
C PRO A 55 16.72 -43.75 -13.97
N ARG A 56 15.48 -43.79 -13.45
CA ARG A 56 14.61 -44.97 -13.52
C ARG A 56 13.90 -45.11 -14.87
N LEU A 57 13.97 -44.07 -15.71
CA LEU A 57 13.23 -43.98 -16.97
C LEU A 57 14.19 -43.96 -18.16
N LEU A 58 13.79 -44.60 -19.26
CA LEU A 58 14.41 -44.49 -20.57
C LEU A 58 13.30 -44.22 -21.60
N ILE A 59 13.50 -43.25 -22.49
CA ILE A 59 12.61 -43.04 -23.64
C ILE A 59 13.31 -43.55 -24.90
N VAL A 60 12.66 -44.48 -25.60
CA VAL A 60 12.97 -44.87 -26.98
C VAL A 60 12.10 -44.02 -27.90
N ALA A 61 12.65 -42.90 -28.33
CA ALA A 61 11.96 -41.91 -29.14
C ALA A 61 11.84 -42.35 -30.60
N VAL A 62 10.65 -42.15 -31.17
CA VAL A 62 10.42 -42.18 -32.62
C VAL A 62 10.49 -40.74 -33.14
N THR A 63 11.60 -40.40 -33.78
CA THR A 63 11.89 -39.04 -34.27
C THR A 63 11.44 -38.86 -35.72
N GLU A 64 11.46 -37.61 -36.22
CA GLU A 64 11.19 -37.31 -37.64
C GLU A 64 12.09 -38.10 -38.62
N GLN A 65 13.32 -38.39 -38.21
CA GLN A 65 14.25 -39.19 -39.02
C GLN A 65 13.82 -40.65 -39.05
N ASP A 66 13.31 -41.16 -37.93
CA ASP A 66 12.81 -42.53 -37.83
C ASP A 66 11.53 -42.72 -38.66
N LEU A 67 10.63 -41.72 -38.69
CA LEU A 67 9.43 -41.77 -39.53
C LEU A 67 9.78 -41.91 -41.02
N LYS A 68 10.81 -41.20 -41.49
CA LYS A 68 11.28 -41.28 -42.87
C LYS A 68 11.97 -42.62 -43.19
N LYS A 69 12.67 -43.19 -42.20
CA LYS A 69 13.46 -44.42 -42.39
C LYS A 69 12.58 -45.67 -42.32
N TRP A 70 11.64 -45.73 -41.39
CA TRP A 70 10.87 -46.93 -41.06
C TRP A 70 9.41 -46.88 -41.51
N ASN A 71 8.96 -45.75 -42.08
CA ASN A 71 7.57 -45.40 -42.38
C ASN A 71 6.69 -45.30 -41.12
N TRP A 72 5.61 -44.52 -41.21
CA TRP A 72 4.61 -44.41 -40.14
C TRP A 72 3.23 -44.83 -40.64
N PRO A 73 2.45 -45.61 -39.88
CA PRO A 73 2.79 -46.22 -38.59
C PRO A 73 3.93 -47.25 -38.69
N LEU A 74 4.76 -47.37 -37.65
CA LEU A 74 5.83 -48.39 -37.60
C LEU A 74 5.25 -49.80 -37.77
N SER A 75 5.87 -50.64 -38.60
CA SER A 75 5.37 -52.00 -38.85
C SER A 75 5.43 -52.89 -37.60
N GLY A 76 4.62 -53.96 -37.59
CA GLY A 76 4.66 -54.96 -36.52
C GLY A 76 6.04 -55.61 -36.37
N GLU A 77 6.73 -55.83 -37.48
CA GLU A 77 8.10 -56.39 -37.50
C GLU A 77 9.12 -55.48 -36.80
N VAL A 78 9.08 -54.17 -37.07
CA VAL A 78 9.98 -53.19 -36.46
C VAL A 78 9.76 -53.12 -34.95
N LEU A 79 8.51 -53.09 -34.50
CA LEU A 79 8.20 -53.05 -33.08
C LEU A 79 8.49 -54.38 -32.37
N ASP A 80 8.18 -55.53 -32.98
CA ASP A 80 8.53 -56.84 -32.42
C ASP A 80 10.04 -56.98 -32.22
N GLN A 81 10.85 -56.52 -33.19
CA GLN A 81 12.30 -56.53 -33.08
C GLN A 81 12.79 -55.58 -31.98
N ALA A 82 12.24 -54.37 -31.91
CA ALA A 82 12.59 -53.40 -30.87
C ALA A 82 12.26 -53.92 -29.46
N LEU A 83 11.03 -54.43 -29.28
CA LEU A 83 10.58 -55.01 -28.01
C LEU A 83 11.43 -56.23 -27.63
N GLY A 84 11.72 -57.14 -28.57
CA GLY A 84 12.58 -58.29 -28.30
C GLY A 84 13.99 -57.91 -27.82
N LYS A 85 14.59 -56.85 -28.39
CA LYS A 85 15.89 -56.32 -27.93
C LYS A 85 15.81 -55.72 -26.53
N LEU A 86 14.72 -55.01 -26.22
CA LEU A 86 14.50 -54.42 -24.91
C LEU A 86 14.28 -55.50 -23.85
N GLU A 87 13.41 -56.48 -24.09
CA GLU A 87 13.13 -57.59 -23.18
C GLU A 87 14.40 -58.40 -22.84
N ALA A 88 15.26 -58.63 -23.83
CA ALA A 88 16.55 -59.29 -23.63
C ALA A 88 17.51 -58.54 -22.68
N SER A 89 17.26 -57.25 -22.42
CA SER A 89 18.03 -56.41 -21.51
C SER A 89 17.38 -56.26 -20.12
N GLU A 90 16.36 -57.07 -19.79
CA GLU A 90 15.73 -57.15 -18.46
C GLU A 90 15.19 -55.81 -17.88
N PRO A 91 14.32 -55.06 -18.59
CA PRO A 91 13.63 -53.92 -18.04
C PRO A 91 12.56 -54.36 -17.03
N ARG A 92 12.14 -53.45 -16.16
CA ARG A 92 11.04 -53.72 -15.20
C ARG A 92 9.66 -53.53 -15.80
N ALA A 93 9.52 -52.64 -16.77
CA ALA A 93 8.29 -52.41 -17.50
C ALA A 93 8.62 -51.76 -18.86
N ILE A 94 7.82 -52.05 -19.86
CA ILE A 94 7.90 -51.43 -21.18
C ILE A 94 6.52 -50.83 -21.51
N GLY A 95 6.49 -49.53 -21.73
CA GLY A 95 5.31 -48.83 -22.22
C GLY A 95 5.39 -48.66 -23.73
N LEU A 96 4.35 -49.07 -24.44
CA LEU A 96 4.20 -48.84 -25.88
C LEU A 96 3.12 -47.78 -26.11
N ASP A 97 3.54 -46.52 -26.21
CA ASP A 97 2.70 -45.36 -26.52
C ASP A 97 2.59 -45.16 -28.03
N ILE A 98 2.12 -46.21 -28.71
CA ILE A 98 1.81 -46.20 -30.13
C ILE A 98 0.55 -47.04 -30.32
N PHE A 99 -0.52 -46.42 -30.79
CA PHE A 99 -1.81 -47.09 -30.99
C PHE A 99 -1.72 -48.26 -31.97
N ARG A 100 -2.35 -49.37 -31.60
CA ARG A 100 -2.33 -50.66 -32.31
C ARG A 100 -3.72 -51.30 -32.33
N ASP A 101 -4.74 -50.47 -32.55
CA ASP A 101 -6.13 -50.85 -32.77
C ASP A 101 -6.33 -51.52 -34.14
N LEU A 102 -5.59 -51.07 -35.16
CA LEU A 102 -5.62 -51.62 -36.52
C LEU A 102 -4.34 -52.42 -36.84
N PRO A 103 -4.46 -53.47 -37.69
CA PRO A 103 -3.32 -54.28 -38.08
C PRO A 103 -2.36 -53.52 -39.00
N VAL A 104 -1.06 -53.53 -38.67
CA VAL A 104 0.01 -52.90 -39.47
C VAL A 104 1.01 -53.96 -39.91
N GLN A 105 1.06 -54.22 -41.23
CA GLN A 105 1.96 -55.19 -41.85
C GLN A 105 3.28 -54.53 -42.31
N PRO A 106 4.38 -55.31 -42.45
CA PRO A 106 4.52 -56.72 -42.09
C PRO A 106 4.67 -56.94 -40.56
N GLY A 107 4.37 -58.16 -40.11
CA GLY A 107 4.69 -58.62 -38.75
C GLY A 107 3.63 -58.37 -37.67
N HIS A 108 2.40 -58.04 -38.05
CA HIS A 108 1.31 -57.76 -37.08
C HIS A 108 1.07 -58.92 -36.10
N GLU A 109 0.88 -60.14 -36.62
CA GLU A 109 0.60 -61.34 -35.79
C GLU A 109 1.71 -61.64 -34.78
N LYS A 110 2.97 -61.42 -35.20
CA LYS A 110 4.13 -61.66 -34.35
C LYS A 110 4.19 -60.66 -33.20
N LEU A 111 3.95 -59.37 -33.50
CA LEU A 111 3.84 -58.33 -32.48
C LEU A 111 2.67 -58.62 -31.54
N LEU A 112 1.48 -58.94 -32.07
CA LEU A 112 0.29 -59.20 -31.28
C LEU A 112 0.52 -60.35 -30.29
N LYS A 113 1.11 -61.44 -30.77
CA LYS A 113 1.49 -62.57 -29.92
C LYS A 113 2.46 -62.16 -28.79
N ARG A 114 3.50 -61.37 -29.10
CA ARG A 114 4.42 -60.86 -28.06
C ARG A 114 3.69 -60.00 -27.02
N LEU A 115 2.78 -59.12 -27.45
CA LEU A 115 2.01 -58.28 -26.55
C LEU A 115 1.07 -59.11 -25.64
N GLN A 116 0.52 -60.21 -26.15
CA GLN A 116 -0.28 -61.15 -25.36
C GLN A 116 0.60 -61.93 -24.36
N ASP A 117 1.74 -62.44 -24.81
CA ASP A 117 2.63 -63.32 -24.02
C ASP A 117 3.42 -62.56 -22.93
N SER A 118 3.70 -61.26 -23.11
CA SER A 118 4.60 -60.50 -22.22
C SER A 118 3.89 -59.62 -21.20
N ASP A 119 3.96 -60.00 -19.92
CA ASP A 119 3.35 -59.25 -18.82
C ASP A 119 4.07 -57.94 -18.47
N ILE A 120 5.28 -57.69 -18.99
CA ILE A 120 6.00 -56.43 -18.72
C ILE A 120 5.68 -55.33 -19.73
N ILE A 121 5.02 -55.67 -20.85
CA ILE A 121 4.62 -54.70 -21.88
C ILE A 121 3.20 -54.19 -21.60
N THR A 122 3.04 -52.87 -21.58
CA THR A 122 1.74 -52.20 -21.49
C THR A 122 1.50 -51.43 -22.78
N PRO A 123 0.51 -51.83 -23.61
CA PRO A 123 0.04 -51.02 -24.73
C PRO A 123 -0.96 -49.95 -24.27
N VAL A 124 -1.17 -48.96 -25.13
CA VAL A 124 -2.12 -47.86 -24.90
C VAL A 124 -3.49 -48.08 -25.54
N CYS A 125 -4.51 -47.47 -24.94
CA CYS A 125 -5.79 -47.16 -25.57
C CYS A 125 -6.20 -45.71 -25.26
N LYS A 126 -7.25 -45.20 -25.89
CA LYS A 126 -7.78 -43.85 -25.62
C LYS A 126 -9.28 -43.91 -25.41
N HIS A 127 -9.78 -43.27 -24.37
CA HIS A 127 -11.22 -43.20 -24.12
C HIS A 127 -11.94 -42.28 -25.10
N SER A 128 -13.25 -42.50 -25.23
CA SER A 128 -14.13 -41.60 -25.97
C SER A 128 -14.36 -40.28 -25.22
N GLU A 129 -14.22 -39.14 -25.90
CA GLU A 129 -14.40 -37.83 -25.29
C GLU A 129 -15.87 -37.39 -25.36
N LYS A 130 -16.55 -37.29 -24.22
CA LYS A 130 -17.97 -36.86 -24.17
C LYS A 130 -18.21 -35.45 -24.75
N ALA A 131 -17.23 -34.56 -24.62
CA ALA A 131 -17.32 -33.17 -25.08
C ALA A 131 -17.07 -33.02 -26.60
N ASN A 132 -16.51 -34.04 -27.26
CA ASN A 132 -16.22 -34.01 -28.68
C ASN A 132 -16.68 -35.32 -29.35
N PRO A 133 -17.93 -35.39 -29.85
CA PRO A 133 -18.50 -36.59 -30.47
C PRO A 133 -17.72 -37.12 -31.70
N GLY A 134 -16.78 -36.34 -32.25
CA GLY A 134 -15.89 -36.76 -33.33
C GLY A 134 -14.69 -37.59 -32.88
N ASN A 135 -14.38 -37.64 -31.57
CA ASN A 135 -13.33 -38.50 -31.02
C ASN A 135 -13.97 -39.75 -30.40
N SER A 136 -14.08 -40.82 -31.18
CA SER A 136 -14.70 -42.09 -30.78
C SER A 136 -13.86 -42.90 -29.79
N GLY A 137 -12.67 -42.44 -29.40
CA GLY A 137 -11.68 -43.23 -28.67
C GLY A 137 -10.94 -44.21 -29.59
N THR A 138 -9.95 -44.90 -29.02
CA THR A 138 -9.08 -45.86 -29.72
C THR A 138 -8.95 -47.13 -28.90
N ALA A 139 -9.23 -48.28 -29.49
CA ALA A 139 -9.18 -49.57 -28.81
C ALA A 139 -7.73 -50.03 -28.57
N PRO A 140 -7.47 -50.86 -27.53
CA PRO A 140 -6.18 -51.52 -27.40
C PRO A 140 -5.99 -52.63 -28.45
N PRO A 141 -4.77 -53.19 -28.59
CA PRO A 141 -4.55 -54.40 -29.37
C PRO A 141 -5.43 -55.56 -28.89
N GLN A 142 -5.87 -56.41 -29.83
CA GLN A 142 -6.83 -57.48 -29.55
C GLN A 142 -6.26 -58.59 -28.64
N GLY A 143 -7.09 -59.13 -27.75
CA GLY A 143 -6.74 -60.28 -26.91
C GLY A 143 -5.82 -59.94 -25.72
N ILE A 144 -5.74 -58.67 -25.32
CA ILE A 144 -5.02 -58.23 -24.12
C ILE A 144 -6.05 -57.80 -23.07
N GLU A 145 -5.90 -58.31 -21.85
CA GLU A 145 -6.78 -57.99 -20.72
C GLU A 145 -6.71 -56.50 -20.35
N ALA A 146 -7.84 -55.91 -19.95
CA ALA A 146 -7.97 -54.47 -19.70
C ALA A 146 -7.07 -53.95 -18.55
N ASP A 147 -6.65 -54.82 -17.62
CA ASP A 147 -5.75 -54.49 -16.53
C ASP A 147 -4.27 -54.45 -16.95
N ARG A 148 -3.92 -55.02 -18.11
CA ARG A 148 -2.59 -54.95 -18.73
C ARG A 148 -2.45 -53.78 -19.71
N VAL A 149 -3.55 -53.12 -20.03
CA VAL A 149 -3.64 -51.92 -20.87
C VAL A 149 -3.71 -50.67 -19.99
N GLY A 150 -3.15 -49.55 -20.45
CA GLY A 150 -3.36 -48.26 -19.82
C GLY A 150 -3.85 -47.20 -20.80
N PHE A 151 -4.76 -46.33 -20.38
CA PHE A 151 -5.24 -45.25 -21.26
C PHE A 151 -4.22 -44.11 -21.34
N SER A 152 -4.08 -43.47 -22.51
CA SER A 152 -3.15 -42.34 -22.72
C SER A 152 -3.81 -40.95 -22.61
N ASP A 153 -5.07 -40.89 -22.21
CA ASP A 153 -5.81 -39.64 -21.99
C ASP A 153 -5.11 -38.69 -21.02
N VAL A 154 -5.03 -37.42 -21.42
CA VAL A 154 -4.53 -36.29 -20.62
C VAL A 154 -5.66 -35.30 -20.37
N VAL A 155 -5.54 -34.51 -19.30
CA VAL A 155 -6.54 -33.51 -18.92
C VAL A 155 -5.96 -32.12 -19.05
N GLU A 156 -6.58 -31.32 -19.90
CA GLU A 156 -6.25 -29.92 -20.10
C GLU A 156 -7.15 -29.03 -19.23
N ASP A 157 -6.57 -27.97 -18.67
CA ASP A 157 -7.33 -26.87 -18.07
C ASP A 157 -8.03 -26.04 -19.15
N THR A 158 -8.90 -25.12 -18.75
CA THR A 158 -9.65 -24.24 -19.66
C THR A 158 -8.77 -23.39 -20.58
N ASP A 159 -7.51 -23.17 -20.20
CA ASP A 159 -6.50 -22.48 -20.99
C ASP A 159 -5.63 -23.42 -21.86
N GLY A 160 -5.98 -24.71 -21.93
CA GLY A 160 -5.30 -25.72 -22.74
C GLY A 160 -3.96 -26.19 -22.17
N ILE A 161 -3.65 -25.88 -20.91
CA ILE A 161 -2.41 -26.28 -20.23
C ILE A 161 -2.66 -27.51 -19.34
N ILE A 162 -1.77 -28.49 -19.42
CA ILE A 162 -1.82 -29.69 -18.59
C ILE A 162 -1.15 -29.41 -17.24
N ARG A 163 -1.97 -29.21 -16.21
CA ARG A 163 -1.53 -29.10 -14.80
C ARG A 163 -1.91 -30.32 -13.97
N ARG A 164 -2.76 -31.18 -14.52
CA ARG A 164 -3.39 -32.31 -13.83
C ARG A 164 -2.99 -33.63 -14.46
N ASN A 165 -2.93 -34.65 -13.62
CA ASN A 165 -2.59 -36.02 -13.98
C ASN A 165 -3.80 -36.91 -13.71
N LEU A 166 -4.32 -37.55 -14.75
CA LEU A 166 -5.44 -38.47 -14.67
C LEU A 166 -4.92 -39.89 -14.40
N LEU A 167 -5.26 -40.45 -13.25
CA LEU A 167 -4.78 -41.76 -12.81
C LEU A 167 -5.77 -42.88 -13.12
N SER A 168 -7.07 -42.61 -13.00
CA SER A 168 -8.10 -43.59 -13.30
C SER A 168 -9.41 -42.93 -13.75
N VAL A 169 -10.21 -43.65 -14.52
CA VAL A 169 -11.56 -43.25 -14.92
C VAL A 169 -12.55 -44.38 -14.68
N GLY A 170 -13.84 -44.05 -14.63
CA GLY A 170 -14.89 -45.07 -14.67
C GLY A 170 -14.99 -45.66 -16.06
N THR A 171 -15.06 -46.98 -16.17
CA THR A 171 -15.20 -47.67 -17.46
C THR A 171 -16.67 -47.71 -17.91
N ASN A 172 -16.89 -47.64 -19.22
CA ASN A 172 -18.21 -47.81 -19.85
C ASN A 172 -18.12 -48.98 -20.82
N ALA A 173 -19.07 -49.92 -20.75
CA ALA A 173 -19.06 -51.12 -21.60
C ALA A 173 -19.08 -50.82 -23.12
N ASN A 174 -19.53 -49.62 -23.52
CA ASN A 174 -19.59 -49.20 -24.92
C ASN A 174 -18.36 -48.38 -25.38
N ASP A 175 -17.38 -48.12 -24.50
CA ASP A 175 -16.15 -47.40 -24.86
C ASP A 175 -15.14 -48.36 -25.51
N PRO A 176 -14.45 -48.00 -26.62
CA PRO A 176 -13.42 -48.86 -27.19
C PRO A 176 -12.23 -49.13 -26.24
N CYS A 177 -11.98 -48.24 -25.28
CA CYS A 177 -10.95 -48.41 -24.25
C CYS A 177 -11.63 -48.84 -22.94
N GLN A 178 -11.31 -50.05 -22.48
CA GLN A 178 -11.82 -50.61 -21.22
C GLN A 178 -10.83 -50.46 -20.05
N ALA A 179 -9.68 -49.82 -20.26
CA ALA A 179 -8.67 -49.64 -19.24
C ALA A 179 -9.17 -48.68 -18.14
N ALA A 180 -9.22 -49.13 -16.89
CA ALA A 180 -9.64 -48.26 -15.79
C ALA A 180 -8.55 -47.29 -15.33
N PHE A 181 -7.28 -47.60 -15.62
CA PHE A 181 -6.11 -46.86 -15.13
C PHE A 181 -5.26 -46.33 -16.28
N SER A 182 -4.57 -45.20 -16.02
CA SER A 182 -3.74 -44.57 -17.04
C SER A 182 -2.49 -45.39 -17.33
N PHE A 183 -1.96 -45.19 -18.54
CA PHE A 183 -0.70 -45.74 -19.00
C PHE A 183 0.44 -45.51 -18.01
N SER A 184 0.57 -44.27 -17.51
CA SER A 184 1.56 -43.90 -16.51
C SER A 184 1.37 -44.67 -15.19
N TRP A 185 0.13 -44.86 -14.74
CA TRP A 185 -0.17 -45.58 -13.51
C TRP A 185 0.22 -47.06 -13.63
N GLN A 186 -0.17 -47.71 -14.73
CA GLN A 186 0.14 -49.12 -14.99
C GLN A 186 1.64 -49.40 -15.00
N LEU A 187 2.42 -48.56 -15.67
CA LEU A 187 3.88 -48.69 -15.72
C LEU A 187 4.54 -48.47 -14.36
N ALA A 188 4.06 -47.47 -13.60
CA ALA A 188 4.55 -47.23 -12.25
C ALA A 188 4.24 -48.43 -11.34
N LEU A 189 3.04 -49.01 -11.43
CA LEU A 189 2.68 -50.20 -10.66
C LEU A 189 3.54 -51.41 -11.01
N LYS A 190 3.78 -51.70 -12.30
CA LYS A 190 4.67 -52.81 -12.71
C LYS A 190 6.08 -52.66 -12.13
N TYR A 191 6.63 -51.45 -12.16
CA TYR A 191 7.94 -51.16 -11.56
C TYR A 191 7.96 -51.36 -10.04
N LEU A 192 6.91 -50.93 -9.35
CA LEU A 192 6.77 -51.01 -7.90
C LEU A 192 6.46 -52.44 -7.41
N ALA A 193 5.77 -53.24 -8.23
CA ALA A 193 5.39 -54.62 -7.93
C ALA A 193 6.63 -55.53 -7.74
N VAL A 194 7.71 -55.30 -8.48
CA VAL A 194 9.01 -55.99 -8.29
C VAL A 194 9.54 -55.80 -6.87
N GLY A 195 9.27 -54.64 -6.25
CA GLY A 195 9.60 -54.32 -4.87
C GLY A 195 8.54 -54.72 -3.84
N GLY A 196 7.54 -55.52 -4.21
CA GLY A 196 6.46 -55.99 -3.35
C GLY A 196 5.42 -54.92 -2.98
N ILE A 197 5.36 -53.82 -3.73
CA ILE A 197 4.42 -52.71 -3.47
C ILE A 197 3.21 -52.87 -4.39
N GLN A 198 2.05 -53.05 -3.80
CA GLN A 198 0.77 -53.20 -4.50
C GLN A 198 -0.18 -52.04 -4.15
N PRO A 199 -1.04 -51.61 -5.08
CA PRO A 199 -2.05 -50.60 -4.80
C PRO A 199 -3.12 -51.16 -3.86
N GLN A 200 -3.60 -50.31 -2.96
CA GLN A 200 -4.73 -50.60 -2.07
C GLN A 200 -5.74 -49.46 -2.16
N LEU A 201 -7.00 -49.77 -1.87
CA LEU A 201 -8.06 -48.78 -1.73
C LEU A 201 -8.35 -48.57 -0.25
N THR A 202 -8.34 -47.32 0.21
CA THR A 202 -8.77 -46.98 1.57
C THR A 202 -10.28 -47.18 1.74
N SER A 203 -10.78 -47.09 2.97
CA SER A 203 -12.22 -47.08 3.29
C SER A 203 -13.00 -46.02 2.51
N ASN A 204 -12.33 -44.91 2.16
CA ASN A 204 -12.89 -43.80 1.40
C ASN A 204 -12.64 -43.93 -0.12
N LYS A 205 -12.29 -45.13 -0.61
CA LYS A 205 -11.95 -45.41 -2.01
C LYS A 205 -10.80 -44.57 -2.56
N GLN A 206 -9.85 -44.16 -1.71
CA GLN A 206 -8.65 -43.44 -2.15
C GLN A 206 -7.54 -44.43 -2.49
N LEU A 207 -6.77 -44.12 -3.54
CA LEU A 207 -5.61 -44.90 -3.94
C LEU A 207 -4.50 -44.75 -2.91
N GLN A 208 -4.01 -45.89 -2.42
CA GLN A 208 -2.94 -46.00 -1.44
C GLN A 208 -1.81 -46.87 -1.98
N LEU A 209 -0.57 -46.39 -1.84
CA LEU A 209 0.65 -47.14 -2.11
C LEU A 209 1.51 -47.12 -0.84
N ARG A 210 1.77 -48.30 -0.26
CA ARG A 210 2.35 -48.44 1.09
C ARG A 210 1.52 -47.68 2.14
N ASN A 211 2.07 -46.63 2.72
CA ASN A 211 1.43 -45.76 3.71
C ASN A 211 1.06 -44.38 3.14
N ILE A 212 1.19 -44.18 1.83
CA ILE A 212 0.93 -42.91 1.17
C ILE A 212 -0.44 -42.96 0.50
N ILE A 213 -1.30 -41.99 0.83
CA ILE A 213 -2.62 -41.82 0.24
C ILE A 213 -2.53 -40.72 -0.82
N LEU A 214 -2.83 -41.06 -2.07
CA LEU A 214 -2.88 -40.11 -3.17
C LEU A 214 -4.23 -39.38 -3.11
N LYS A 215 -4.35 -38.23 -2.45
CA LYS A 215 -5.65 -37.55 -2.35
C LYS A 215 -6.12 -37.06 -3.72
N PRO A 216 -7.36 -37.37 -4.16
CA PRO A 216 -7.87 -36.85 -5.42
C PRO A 216 -8.17 -35.36 -5.31
N LEU A 217 -7.90 -34.62 -6.38
CA LEU A 217 -8.15 -33.19 -6.51
C LEU A 217 -9.65 -32.89 -6.31
N GLN A 218 -9.96 -31.87 -5.51
CA GLN A 218 -11.31 -31.33 -5.32
C GLN A 218 -11.54 -30.09 -6.20
N PRO A 219 -12.81 -29.73 -6.50
CA PRO A 219 -13.11 -28.58 -7.37
C PRO A 219 -12.55 -27.23 -6.90
N TYR A 220 -12.36 -27.08 -5.58
CA TYR A 220 -11.91 -25.86 -4.91
C TYR A 220 -10.49 -25.96 -4.34
N ASP A 221 -9.71 -26.97 -4.73
CA ASP A 221 -8.35 -27.14 -4.22
C ASP A 221 -7.40 -26.09 -4.80
N GLY A 222 -6.60 -25.47 -3.93
CA GLY A 222 -5.66 -24.42 -4.32
C GLY A 222 -6.39 -23.17 -4.78
N ALA A 223 -6.13 -22.70 -6.00
CA ALA A 223 -6.83 -21.54 -6.55
C ALA A 223 -7.95 -21.89 -7.55
N TYR A 224 -8.23 -23.18 -7.76
CA TYR A 224 -9.35 -23.60 -8.58
C TYR A 224 -10.69 -23.26 -7.91
N GLN A 225 -11.71 -23.01 -8.72
CA GLN A 225 -13.08 -22.74 -8.28
C GLN A 225 -14.07 -23.69 -8.94
N HIS A 226 -13.79 -24.11 -10.18
CA HIS A 226 -14.65 -25.01 -10.95
C HIS A 226 -13.84 -26.07 -11.69
N ALA A 227 -12.80 -26.63 -11.07
CA ALA A 227 -11.99 -27.67 -11.70
C ALA A 227 -12.83 -28.91 -12.05
N ASP A 228 -12.67 -29.42 -13.27
CA ASP A 228 -13.23 -30.73 -13.65
C ASP A 228 -12.50 -31.84 -12.89
N THR A 229 -13.19 -32.46 -11.95
CA THR A 229 -12.65 -33.53 -11.11
C THR A 229 -13.17 -34.91 -11.52
N THR A 230 -13.63 -35.06 -12.77
CA THR A 230 -14.07 -36.34 -13.31
C THR A 230 -12.92 -37.34 -13.35
N GLY A 231 -13.12 -38.53 -12.78
CA GLY A 231 -12.05 -39.53 -12.62
C GLY A 231 -11.16 -39.24 -11.40
N TYR A 232 -10.04 -39.95 -11.30
CA TYR A 232 -9.09 -39.80 -10.21
C TYR A 232 -7.93 -38.94 -10.65
N GLN A 233 -7.99 -37.65 -10.33
CA GLN A 233 -7.00 -36.67 -10.75
C GLN A 233 -6.15 -36.18 -9.59
N ILE A 234 -4.88 -35.88 -9.84
CA ILE A 234 -3.97 -35.18 -8.92
C ILE A 234 -3.22 -34.08 -9.66
N LEU A 235 -2.69 -33.08 -8.96
CA LEU A 235 -1.79 -32.11 -9.61
C LEU A 235 -0.49 -32.77 -10.08
N LEU A 236 -0.10 -32.45 -11.31
CA LEU A 236 1.12 -32.92 -11.93
C LEU A 236 2.31 -32.10 -11.42
N ASN A 237 3.26 -32.78 -10.80
CA ASN A 237 4.51 -32.19 -10.30
C ASN A 237 5.61 -32.44 -11.33
N TYR A 238 5.74 -31.52 -12.29
CA TYR A 238 6.77 -31.60 -13.32
C TYR A 238 8.16 -31.62 -12.68
N ARG A 239 8.96 -32.60 -13.09
CA ARG A 239 10.32 -32.81 -12.58
C ARG A 239 11.31 -31.85 -13.24
N SER A 240 11.37 -31.85 -14.57
CA SER A 240 12.38 -31.13 -15.35
C SER A 240 11.75 -30.51 -16.59
N PRO A 241 11.96 -29.22 -16.88
CA PRO A 241 11.51 -28.59 -18.12
C PRO A 241 12.40 -28.89 -19.33
N ARG A 242 13.60 -29.45 -19.12
CA ARG A 242 14.58 -29.70 -20.18
C ARG A 242 14.50 -31.12 -20.71
N GLN A 243 14.72 -32.09 -19.82
CA GLN A 243 14.73 -33.51 -20.17
C GLN A 243 14.34 -34.38 -18.97
N ILE A 244 13.23 -35.10 -19.08
CA ILE A 244 12.71 -35.96 -18.01
C ILE A 244 13.44 -37.30 -17.90
N ALA A 245 13.82 -37.90 -19.02
CA ALA A 245 14.44 -39.22 -19.09
C ALA A 245 15.58 -39.20 -20.11
N GLN A 246 16.55 -40.09 -19.95
CA GLN A 246 17.53 -40.33 -21.01
C GLN A 246 16.78 -40.80 -22.27
N GLN A 247 17.14 -40.26 -23.43
CA GLN A 247 16.49 -40.58 -24.70
C GLN A 247 17.46 -41.28 -25.65
N VAL A 248 16.98 -42.32 -26.32
CA VAL A 248 17.64 -43.01 -27.45
C VAL A 248 16.62 -43.12 -28.58
N THR A 249 17.05 -43.20 -29.83
CA THR A 249 16.10 -43.37 -30.94
C THR A 249 15.79 -44.85 -31.20
N ILE A 250 14.63 -45.13 -31.79
CA ILE A 250 14.31 -46.49 -32.23
C ILE A 250 15.34 -47.03 -33.24
N THR A 251 15.88 -46.17 -34.10
CA THR A 251 16.98 -46.56 -35.01
C THR A 251 18.25 -46.96 -34.24
N GLN A 252 18.64 -46.22 -33.20
CA GLN A 252 19.80 -46.56 -32.38
C GLN A 252 19.61 -47.91 -31.68
N LEU A 253 18.41 -48.16 -31.14
CA LEU A 253 18.06 -49.45 -30.53
C LEU A 253 18.15 -50.60 -31.53
N LEU A 254 17.54 -50.45 -32.71
CA LEU A 254 17.54 -51.48 -33.75
C LEU A 254 18.93 -51.71 -34.36
N SER A 255 19.82 -50.71 -34.31
CA SER A 255 21.20 -50.80 -34.82
C SER A 255 22.23 -51.24 -33.76
N ASP A 256 21.80 -51.76 -32.60
CA ASP A 256 22.65 -52.23 -31.51
C ASP A 256 23.59 -51.16 -30.92
N GLN A 257 23.16 -49.89 -30.98
CA GLN A 257 23.91 -48.76 -30.41
C GLN A 257 23.47 -48.42 -28.98
N VAL A 258 22.41 -49.06 -28.48
CA VAL A 258 21.89 -48.88 -27.12
C VAL A 258 22.50 -49.94 -26.21
N LYS A 259 23.20 -49.50 -25.17
CA LYS A 259 23.82 -50.42 -24.20
C LYS A 259 22.76 -51.05 -23.29
N PRO A 260 22.84 -52.35 -22.96
CA PRO A 260 21.87 -53.03 -22.09
C PRO A 260 21.71 -52.37 -20.70
N GLU A 261 22.76 -51.76 -20.17
CA GLU A 261 22.77 -51.01 -18.89
C GLU A 261 21.82 -49.79 -18.87
N LEU A 262 21.44 -49.28 -20.04
CA LEU A 262 20.46 -48.20 -20.17
C LEU A 262 19.03 -48.70 -20.04
N VAL A 263 18.79 -50.00 -20.25
CA VAL A 263 17.47 -50.63 -20.26
C VAL A 263 17.20 -51.40 -18.96
N LYS A 264 18.22 -52.10 -18.47
CA LYS A 264 18.13 -52.96 -17.29
C LYS A 264 17.56 -52.25 -16.08
N ASP A 265 16.62 -52.90 -15.39
CA ASP A 265 15.98 -52.41 -14.16
C ASP A 265 15.20 -51.08 -14.29
N ARG A 266 14.93 -50.61 -15.52
CA ARG A 266 14.22 -49.34 -15.78
C ARG A 266 12.82 -49.56 -16.35
N ILE A 267 12.03 -48.49 -16.33
CA ILE A 267 10.83 -48.38 -17.17
C ILE A 267 11.27 -47.82 -18.51
N VAL A 268 10.97 -48.53 -19.59
CA VAL A 268 11.24 -48.08 -20.95
C VAL A 268 9.96 -47.61 -21.61
N LEU A 269 9.97 -46.39 -22.12
CA LEU A 269 8.83 -45.78 -22.81
C LEU A 269 9.15 -45.69 -24.30
N ILE A 270 8.32 -46.29 -25.14
CA ILE A 270 8.43 -46.22 -26.60
C ILE A 270 7.30 -45.32 -27.11
N GLY A 271 7.63 -44.19 -27.72
CA GLY A 271 6.64 -43.22 -28.18
C GLY A 271 7.21 -42.19 -29.14
N SER A 272 6.33 -41.39 -29.75
CA SER A 272 6.72 -40.36 -30.71
C SER A 272 7.27 -39.11 -30.01
N THR A 273 8.34 -38.55 -30.58
CA THR A 273 8.77 -37.16 -30.32
C THR A 273 8.80 -36.34 -31.62
N ALA A 274 8.21 -36.88 -32.69
CA ALA A 274 8.14 -36.23 -34.00
C ALA A 274 7.04 -35.16 -34.04
N SER A 275 7.42 -33.93 -34.40
CA SER A 275 6.53 -32.75 -34.47
C SER A 275 5.40 -32.89 -35.50
N SER A 276 5.58 -33.72 -36.53
CA SER A 276 4.62 -34.00 -37.60
C SER A 276 3.42 -34.84 -37.14
N LEU A 277 3.57 -35.58 -36.04
CA LEU A 277 2.50 -36.41 -35.46
C LEU A 277 1.59 -35.62 -34.50
N ASN A 278 1.87 -34.33 -34.26
CA ASN A 278 1.08 -33.39 -33.46
C ASN A 278 0.72 -33.86 -32.03
N ASP A 279 1.52 -34.76 -31.45
CA ASP A 279 1.37 -35.23 -30.06
C ASP A 279 2.15 -34.34 -29.07
N PHE A 280 1.84 -33.04 -29.07
CA PHE A 280 2.54 -32.02 -28.27
C PHE A 280 1.55 -31.16 -27.51
N PHE A 281 1.76 -31.04 -26.19
CA PHE A 281 0.83 -30.35 -25.31
C PHE A 281 1.44 -29.12 -24.64
N ASN A 282 0.57 -28.19 -24.26
CA ASN A 282 0.98 -27.04 -23.47
C ASN A 282 1.12 -27.46 -22.00
N THR A 283 2.17 -26.97 -21.37
CA THR A 283 2.50 -27.23 -19.96
C THR A 283 2.79 -25.89 -19.27
N PRO A 284 2.97 -25.86 -17.94
CA PRO A 284 3.40 -24.65 -17.24
C PRO A 284 4.66 -23.99 -17.83
N TYR A 285 5.48 -24.71 -18.61
CA TYR A 285 6.69 -24.17 -19.26
C TYR A 285 6.48 -23.59 -20.67
N SER A 286 5.28 -23.72 -21.24
CA SER A 286 4.88 -23.03 -22.49
C SER A 286 4.25 -21.66 -22.25
N THR A 287 3.84 -21.34 -21.01
CA THR A 287 3.16 -20.08 -20.68
C THR A 287 4.02 -18.86 -21.04
N GLY A 288 3.47 -17.96 -21.86
CA GLY A 288 4.11 -16.72 -22.30
C GLY A 288 4.98 -16.82 -23.54
N LYS A 289 4.98 -17.98 -24.24
CA LYS A 289 5.75 -18.19 -25.48
C LYS A 289 4.81 -18.37 -26.67
N SER A 290 5.09 -17.69 -27.78
CA SER A 290 4.26 -17.68 -28.99
C SER A 290 4.67 -18.73 -30.03
N ASP A 291 5.83 -19.35 -29.86
CA ASP A 291 6.33 -20.46 -30.69
C ASP A 291 6.02 -21.83 -30.05
N ARG A 292 6.33 -22.93 -30.72
CA ARG A 292 6.21 -24.29 -30.14
C ARG A 292 7.18 -24.53 -28.97
N SER A 293 7.93 -23.52 -28.52
CA SER A 293 8.93 -23.69 -27.46
C SER A 293 8.26 -23.91 -26.09
N GLY A 294 8.72 -24.92 -25.36
CA GLY A 294 8.13 -25.31 -24.08
C GLY A 294 6.91 -26.24 -24.16
N LYS A 295 6.44 -26.60 -25.36
CA LYS A 295 5.52 -27.74 -25.53
C LYS A 295 6.27 -29.05 -25.29
N ILE A 296 5.60 -30.02 -24.67
CA ILE A 296 6.19 -31.31 -24.30
C ILE A 296 5.47 -32.43 -25.07
N PRO A 297 6.21 -33.42 -25.64
CA PRO A 297 5.60 -34.60 -26.25
C PRO A 297 4.72 -35.40 -25.27
N GLY A 298 3.66 -36.06 -25.76
CA GLY A 298 2.76 -36.87 -24.93
C GLY A 298 3.50 -37.92 -24.09
N ILE A 299 4.43 -38.64 -24.71
CA ILE A 299 5.26 -39.65 -24.03
C ILE A 299 6.10 -39.09 -22.87
N GLU A 300 6.52 -37.82 -22.94
CA GLU A 300 7.26 -37.15 -21.87
C GLU A 300 6.34 -36.71 -20.72
N ILE A 301 5.08 -36.37 -21.00
CA ILE A 301 4.06 -36.13 -19.95
C ILE A 301 3.80 -37.41 -19.16
N HIS A 302 3.69 -38.54 -19.85
CA HIS A 302 3.59 -39.84 -19.20
C HIS A 302 4.84 -40.14 -18.34
N ALA A 303 6.03 -39.84 -18.84
CA ALA A 303 7.28 -39.96 -18.08
C ALA A 303 7.27 -39.09 -16.80
N HIS A 304 6.77 -37.86 -16.86
CA HIS A 304 6.62 -36.99 -15.68
C HIS A 304 5.64 -37.58 -14.65
N SER A 305 4.50 -38.08 -15.11
CA SER A 305 3.49 -38.74 -14.28
C SER A 305 4.07 -39.97 -13.56
N ILE A 306 4.78 -40.85 -14.28
CA ILE A 306 5.49 -42.01 -13.72
C ILE A 306 6.53 -41.56 -12.69
N SER A 307 7.40 -40.62 -13.06
CA SER A 307 8.42 -40.06 -12.18
C SER A 307 7.81 -39.52 -10.88
N GLN A 308 6.68 -38.81 -10.95
CA GLN A 308 5.98 -38.31 -9.77
C GLN A 308 5.52 -39.47 -8.86
N ILE A 309 4.83 -40.47 -9.41
CA ILE A 309 4.34 -41.62 -8.62
C ILE A 309 5.52 -42.34 -7.95
N LEU A 310 6.58 -42.65 -8.70
CA LEU A 310 7.75 -43.32 -8.15
C LEU A 310 8.48 -42.47 -7.10
N SER A 311 8.58 -41.16 -7.31
CA SER A 311 9.25 -40.24 -6.37
C SER A 311 8.47 -40.09 -5.06
N VAL A 312 7.14 -40.05 -5.15
CA VAL A 312 6.27 -40.03 -3.96
C VAL A 312 6.46 -41.33 -3.17
N VAL A 313 6.38 -42.48 -3.84
CA VAL A 313 6.40 -43.80 -3.16
C VAL A 313 7.78 -44.23 -2.66
N LEU A 314 8.83 -44.00 -3.45
CA LEU A 314 10.18 -44.48 -3.16
C LEU A 314 11.05 -43.42 -2.47
N ASN A 315 10.87 -42.14 -2.81
CA ASN A 315 11.69 -41.04 -2.29
C ASN A 315 10.96 -40.17 -1.25
N LYS A 316 9.70 -40.51 -0.89
CA LYS A 316 8.87 -39.76 0.07
C LYS A 316 8.69 -38.28 -0.30
N GLN A 317 8.69 -37.96 -1.59
CA GLN A 317 8.40 -36.61 -2.07
C GLN A 317 6.95 -36.23 -1.73
N PRO A 318 6.67 -34.97 -1.32
CA PRO A 318 5.33 -34.54 -0.99
C PRO A 318 4.45 -34.43 -2.25
N LEU A 319 3.17 -34.76 -2.09
CA LEU A 319 2.13 -34.38 -3.03
C LEU A 319 1.73 -32.92 -2.81
N PHE A 320 1.14 -32.31 -3.83
CA PHE A 320 0.55 -31.00 -3.65
C PHE A 320 -0.51 -31.00 -2.54
N TRP A 321 -0.47 -29.98 -1.70
CA TRP A 321 -1.38 -29.77 -0.59
C TRP A 321 -1.87 -28.32 -0.57
N PHE A 322 -3.05 -28.12 0.01
CA PHE A 322 -3.81 -26.88 -0.07
C PHE A 322 -4.29 -26.45 1.31
N LEU A 323 -4.63 -25.16 1.46
CA LEU A 323 -5.32 -24.69 2.65
C LEU A 323 -6.76 -25.21 2.67
N PRO A 324 -7.31 -25.56 3.84
CA PRO A 324 -8.76 -25.69 3.97
C PRO A 324 -9.42 -24.32 3.76
N GLU A 325 -10.66 -24.31 3.24
CA GLU A 325 -11.36 -23.07 2.86
C GLU A 325 -11.34 -21.99 3.96
N TRP A 326 -11.55 -22.35 5.23
CA TRP A 326 -11.52 -21.40 6.35
C TRP A 326 -10.15 -20.73 6.55
N ALA A 327 -9.06 -21.46 6.31
CA ALA A 327 -7.71 -20.94 6.48
C ALA A 327 -7.32 -20.03 5.30
N GLU A 328 -7.86 -20.31 4.11
CA GLU A 328 -7.73 -19.44 2.95
C GLU A 328 -8.42 -18.09 3.17
N VAL A 329 -9.62 -18.08 3.79
CA VAL A 329 -10.28 -16.82 4.19
C VAL A 329 -9.39 -16.00 5.12
N LEU A 330 -8.79 -16.64 6.13
CA LEU A 330 -7.86 -15.96 7.04
C LEU A 330 -6.60 -15.47 6.33
N TRP A 331 -6.11 -16.23 5.35
CA TRP A 331 -4.96 -15.86 4.53
C TRP A 331 -5.23 -14.58 3.72
N ILE A 332 -6.38 -14.52 3.03
CA ILE A 332 -6.81 -13.34 2.27
C ILE A 332 -7.04 -12.15 3.21
N TRP A 333 -7.76 -12.37 4.32
CA TRP A 333 -8.05 -11.31 5.30
C TRP A 333 -6.79 -10.74 5.92
N GLY A 334 -5.81 -11.59 6.28
CA GLY A 334 -4.55 -11.16 6.88
C GLY A 334 -3.79 -10.16 6.00
N TRP A 335 -3.65 -10.45 4.71
CA TRP A 335 -2.99 -9.54 3.77
C TRP A 335 -3.82 -8.29 3.43
N THR A 336 -5.14 -8.43 3.40
CA THR A 336 -6.06 -7.29 3.27
C THR A 336 -5.94 -6.34 4.47
N LEU A 337 -5.83 -6.89 5.68
CA LEU A 337 -5.61 -6.12 6.92
C LEU A 337 -4.25 -5.41 6.91
N VAL A 338 -3.19 -6.09 6.44
CA VAL A 338 -1.85 -5.46 6.26
C VAL A 338 -1.95 -4.23 5.37
N GLY A 339 -2.63 -4.33 4.22
CA GLY A 339 -2.85 -3.18 3.31
C GLY A 339 -3.56 -2.01 4.00
N GLY A 340 -4.66 -2.30 4.70
CA GLY A 340 -5.40 -1.28 5.45
C GLY A 340 -4.57 -0.63 6.58
N LEU A 341 -3.75 -1.40 7.29
CA LEU A 341 -2.89 -0.89 8.37
C LEU A 341 -1.72 -0.04 7.85
N ILE A 342 -1.12 -0.41 6.71
CA ILE A 342 -0.06 0.39 6.08
C ILE A 342 -0.63 1.76 5.68
N ALA A 343 -1.77 1.80 4.98
CA ALA A 343 -2.43 3.05 4.60
C ALA A 343 -2.83 3.91 5.81
N TRP A 344 -3.26 3.28 6.90
CA TRP A 344 -3.59 3.97 8.13
C TRP A 344 -2.36 4.60 8.81
N ARG A 345 -1.21 3.91 8.79
CA ARG A 345 -0.02 4.30 9.56
C ARG A 345 0.96 5.16 8.78
N VAL A 346 1.00 5.03 7.46
CA VAL A 346 1.97 5.68 6.58
C VAL A 346 1.26 6.76 5.76
N GLN A 347 1.45 8.02 6.18
CA GLN A 347 0.81 9.17 5.53
C GLN A 347 1.61 9.71 4.32
N HIS A 348 2.89 9.33 4.18
CA HIS A 348 3.73 9.79 3.09
C HIS A 348 3.57 8.90 1.83
N PRO A 349 3.26 9.45 0.65
CA PRO A 349 2.90 8.67 -0.54
C PRO A 349 4.01 7.75 -1.03
N LEU A 350 5.27 8.21 -1.03
CA LEU A 350 6.40 7.33 -1.39
C LEU A 350 6.62 6.22 -0.35
N GLY A 351 6.40 6.51 0.94
CA GLY A 351 6.56 5.52 2.00
C GLY A 351 5.50 4.44 1.91
N LEU A 352 4.27 4.82 1.58
CA LEU A 352 3.17 3.90 1.31
C LEU A 352 3.51 2.97 0.14
N GLY A 353 3.91 3.53 -1.00
CA GLY A 353 4.26 2.74 -2.19
C GLY A 353 5.40 1.74 -1.93
N ILE A 354 6.43 2.14 -1.18
CA ILE A 354 7.53 1.24 -0.79
C ILE A 354 7.03 0.13 0.14
N ALA A 355 6.20 0.45 1.14
CA ALA A 355 5.67 -0.53 2.09
C ALA A 355 4.74 -1.56 1.41
N GLU A 356 3.90 -1.12 0.48
CA GLU A 356 3.04 -2.00 -0.32
C GLU A 356 3.86 -2.91 -1.24
N ALA A 357 4.82 -2.34 -1.97
CA ALA A 357 5.71 -3.13 -2.84
C ALA A 357 6.47 -4.19 -2.03
N THR A 358 6.99 -3.81 -0.86
CA THR A 358 7.66 -4.74 0.07
C THR A 358 6.71 -5.85 0.51
N SER A 359 5.46 -5.51 0.86
CA SER A 359 4.46 -6.48 1.29
C SER A 359 4.12 -7.49 0.19
N ILE A 360 3.98 -7.04 -1.06
CA ILE A 360 3.75 -7.91 -2.22
C ILE A 360 4.94 -8.84 -2.45
N VAL A 361 6.18 -8.35 -2.33
CA VAL A 361 7.39 -9.17 -2.44
C VAL A 361 7.45 -10.24 -1.35
N VAL A 362 7.11 -9.89 -0.10
CA VAL A 362 7.06 -10.85 1.02
C VAL A 362 5.96 -11.89 0.80
N LEU A 363 4.76 -11.48 0.37
CA LEU A 363 3.66 -12.37 0.05
C LEU A 363 4.06 -13.37 -1.04
N PHE A 364 4.59 -12.88 -2.17
CA PHE A 364 5.01 -13.75 -3.27
C PHE A 364 6.17 -14.67 -2.86
N GLY A 365 7.18 -14.12 -2.18
CA GLY A 365 8.35 -14.88 -1.73
C GLY A 365 7.99 -15.99 -0.74
N SER A 366 7.14 -15.70 0.24
CA SER A 366 6.65 -16.71 1.19
C SER A 366 5.82 -17.80 0.49
N ASN A 367 4.95 -17.42 -0.45
CA ASN A 367 4.19 -18.38 -1.25
C ASN A 367 5.10 -19.27 -2.11
N PHE A 368 6.12 -18.70 -2.73
CA PHE A 368 7.08 -19.48 -3.53
C PHE A 368 7.84 -20.50 -2.67
N VAL A 369 8.26 -20.13 -1.46
CA VAL A 369 8.89 -21.07 -0.51
C VAL A 369 7.93 -22.22 -0.18
N ILE A 370 6.68 -21.92 0.14
CA ILE A 370 5.63 -22.92 0.40
C ILE A 370 5.43 -23.83 -0.83
N PHE A 371 5.44 -23.24 -2.03
CA PHE A 371 5.31 -23.93 -3.32
C PHE A 371 6.43 -24.94 -3.57
N THR A 372 7.68 -24.63 -3.19
CA THR A 372 8.78 -25.60 -3.28
C THR A 372 8.59 -26.84 -2.39
N GLN A 373 7.72 -26.74 -1.38
CA GLN A 373 7.31 -27.83 -0.48
C GLN A 373 5.96 -28.44 -0.91
N ALA A 374 5.55 -28.21 -2.15
CA ALA A 374 4.29 -28.63 -2.75
C ALA A 374 3.04 -28.00 -2.09
N GLY A 375 3.15 -26.89 -1.36
CA GLY A 375 1.97 -26.15 -0.91
C GLY A 375 1.53 -25.14 -1.96
N TRP A 376 0.27 -25.13 -2.37
CA TRP A 376 -0.23 -24.14 -3.33
C TRP A 376 -1.33 -23.28 -2.71
N PHE A 377 -0.99 -22.02 -2.40
CA PHE A 377 -1.90 -21.03 -1.84
C PHE A 377 -2.20 -19.93 -2.88
N PRO A 378 -3.36 -19.25 -2.77
CA PRO A 378 -3.65 -18.11 -3.63
C PRO A 378 -2.73 -16.92 -3.33
N VAL A 379 -2.36 -16.19 -4.37
CA VAL A 379 -1.47 -15.02 -4.33
C VAL A 379 -2.19 -13.78 -4.86
N VAL A 380 -2.92 -13.91 -5.96
CA VAL A 380 -3.60 -12.79 -6.62
C VAL A 380 -4.71 -12.21 -5.73
N SER A 381 -5.55 -13.06 -5.12
CA SER A 381 -6.61 -12.60 -4.20
C SER A 381 -6.04 -11.77 -3.03
N PRO A 382 -5.03 -12.24 -2.27
CA PRO A 382 -4.39 -11.44 -1.23
C PRO A 382 -3.72 -10.14 -1.71
N VAL A 383 -3.07 -10.13 -2.90
CA VAL A 383 -2.49 -8.90 -3.48
C VAL A 383 -3.58 -7.86 -3.78
N LEU A 384 -4.65 -8.27 -4.45
CA LEU A 384 -5.77 -7.37 -4.76
C LEU A 384 -6.45 -6.88 -3.48
N GLY A 385 -6.67 -7.76 -2.50
CA GLY A 385 -7.20 -7.40 -1.19
C GLY A 385 -6.34 -6.33 -0.51
N LEU A 386 -5.02 -6.51 -0.48
CA LEU A 386 -4.06 -5.54 0.08
C LEU A 386 -4.19 -4.16 -0.57
N LEU A 387 -4.17 -4.09 -1.90
CA LEU A 387 -4.22 -2.82 -2.65
C LEU A 387 -5.58 -2.13 -2.52
N LEU A 388 -6.67 -2.88 -2.62
CA LEU A 388 -8.02 -2.33 -2.46
C LEU A 388 -8.24 -1.80 -1.04
N ALA A 389 -7.70 -2.47 -0.01
CA ALA A 389 -7.86 -2.05 1.38
C ALA A 389 -7.10 -0.78 1.69
N SER A 390 -5.89 -0.66 1.15
CA SER A 390 -5.13 0.58 1.22
C SER A 390 -5.89 1.74 0.58
N GLY A 391 -6.37 1.57 -0.67
CA GLY A 391 -7.15 2.59 -1.38
C GLY A 391 -8.44 2.98 -0.65
N GLY A 392 -9.15 2.00 -0.07
CA GLY A 392 -10.36 2.24 0.71
C GLY A 392 -10.10 3.07 1.98
N VAL A 393 -9.01 2.79 2.71
CA VAL A 393 -8.63 3.56 3.90
C VAL A 393 -8.24 5.00 3.53
N LEU A 394 -7.44 5.20 2.48
CA LEU A 394 -7.05 6.54 2.03
C LEU A 394 -8.26 7.38 1.61
N ALA A 395 -9.22 6.78 0.89
CA ALA A 395 -10.45 7.45 0.49
C ALA A 395 -11.26 7.89 1.71
N TYR A 396 -11.35 7.04 2.74
CA TYR A 396 -12.02 7.36 3.99
C TYR A 396 -11.33 8.52 4.74
N THR A 397 -10.00 8.46 4.91
CA THR A 397 -9.26 9.51 5.61
C THR A 397 -9.30 10.85 4.88
N ALA A 398 -9.24 10.84 3.55
CA ALA A 398 -9.37 12.04 2.73
C ALA A 398 -10.78 12.65 2.83
N TYR A 399 -11.81 11.81 2.84
CA TYR A 399 -13.20 12.26 3.05
C TYR A 399 -13.38 12.93 4.42
N GLN A 400 -12.87 12.30 5.48
CA GLN A 400 -12.94 12.82 6.84
C GLN A 400 -12.22 14.18 6.97
N SER A 401 -10.98 14.27 6.46
CA SER A 401 -10.20 15.52 6.50
C SER A 401 -10.91 16.68 5.79
N LYS A 402 -11.51 16.41 4.62
CA LYS A 402 -12.29 17.41 3.88
C LYS A 402 -13.52 17.88 4.66
N GLN A 403 -14.18 16.98 5.39
CA GLN A 403 -15.34 17.32 6.20
C GLN A 403 -14.95 18.23 7.38
N GLU A 404 -13.83 17.92 8.06
CA GLU A 404 -13.30 18.75 9.15
C GLU A 404 -12.92 20.15 8.67
N GLN A 405 -12.27 20.28 7.51
CA GLN A 405 -11.95 21.58 6.89
C GLN A 405 -13.21 22.40 6.60
N ALA A 406 -14.27 21.77 6.07
CA ALA A 406 -15.53 22.46 5.78
C ALA A 406 -16.20 23.03 7.04
N VAL A 407 -16.24 22.23 8.12
CA VAL A 407 -16.79 22.67 9.42
C VAL A 407 -15.95 23.81 10.00
N MET A 408 -14.64 23.76 9.88
CA MET A 408 -13.75 24.82 10.36
C MET A 408 -13.93 26.12 9.56
N MET A 409 -14.02 26.04 8.24
CA MET A 409 -14.27 27.20 7.37
C MET A 409 -15.60 27.89 7.71
N GLN A 410 -16.64 27.13 8.07
CA GLN A 410 -17.90 27.69 8.55
C GLN A 410 -17.71 28.52 9.83
N LYS A 411 -16.94 28.02 10.80
CA LYS A 411 -16.65 28.74 12.06
C LYS A 411 -15.81 30.00 11.82
N VAL A 412 -14.83 29.94 10.92
CA VAL A 412 -14.03 31.11 10.55
C VAL A 412 -14.89 32.18 9.89
N GLN A 413 -15.85 31.79 9.04
CA GLN A 413 -16.79 32.73 8.43
C GLN A 413 -17.72 33.37 9.48
N GLU A 414 -18.26 32.57 10.41
CA GLU A 414 -19.03 33.08 11.55
C GLU A 414 -18.21 34.09 12.39
N GLN A 415 -16.92 33.82 12.62
CA GLN A 415 -16.02 34.76 13.29
C GLN A 415 -15.90 36.09 12.54
N LYS A 416 -15.73 36.05 11.21
CA LYS A 416 -15.65 37.27 10.38
C LYS A 416 -16.91 38.13 10.47
N GLU A 417 -18.08 37.50 10.44
CA GLU A 417 -19.36 38.20 10.57
C GLU A 417 -19.52 38.86 11.94
N LEU A 418 -19.15 38.16 13.01
CA LEU A 418 -19.18 38.70 14.36
C LEU A 418 -18.20 39.87 14.54
N ILE A 419 -17.01 39.82 13.93
CA ILE A 419 -16.05 40.94 13.94
C ILE A 419 -16.65 42.15 13.22
N ALA A 420 -17.25 41.96 12.05
CA ALA A 420 -17.90 43.04 11.31
C ALA A 420 -19.08 43.66 12.08
N GLN A 421 -19.87 42.84 12.80
CA GLN A 421 -20.91 43.33 13.70
C GLN A 421 -20.32 44.18 14.83
N LEU A 422 -19.25 43.70 15.47
CA LEU A 422 -18.58 44.44 16.54
C LEU A 422 -17.99 45.77 16.03
N GLN A 423 -17.39 45.78 14.83
CA GLN A 423 -16.85 46.98 14.21
C GLN A 423 -17.95 48.00 13.91
N ASN A 424 -19.09 47.55 13.35
CA ASN A 424 -20.23 48.41 13.10
C ASN A 424 -20.81 49.00 14.40
N PHE A 425 -20.84 48.22 15.49
CA PHE A 425 -21.26 48.70 16.80
C PHE A 425 -20.33 49.82 17.30
N VAL A 426 -19.01 49.61 17.26
CA VAL A 426 -18.02 50.62 17.67
C VAL A 426 -18.15 51.88 16.80
N SER A 427 -18.22 51.74 15.48
CA SER A 427 -18.35 52.89 14.56
C SER A 427 -19.62 53.71 14.78
N ARG A 428 -20.77 53.07 15.06
CA ARG A 428 -22.03 53.77 15.38
C ARG A 428 -21.96 54.58 16.67
N SER A 429 -21.16 54.12 17.64
CA SER A 429 -20.97 54.82 18.92
C SER A 429 -20.03 56.03 18.83
N SER A 430 -19.27 56.16 17.74
CA SER A 430 -18.29 57.23 17.51
C SER A 430 -18.78 58.41 16.63
N ASP A 431 -19.99 58.37 16.07
CA ASP A 431 -20.53 59.47 15.25
C ASP A 431 -20.98 60.69 16.08
N ALA A 432 -20.63 61.88 15.56
CA ALA A 432 -20.44 63.12 16.30
C ALA A 432 -21.72 63.88 16.70
N THR A 433 -22.08 63.90 17.99
CA THR A 433 -22.60 65.11 18.68
C THR A 433 -22.49 65.08 20.22
N THR A 434 -21.87 64.07 20.84
CA THR A 434 -21.95 63.87 22.31
C THR A 434 -20.59 63.63 22.97
N VAL A 435 -19.51 64.18 22.41
CA VAL A 435 -18.13 63.79 22.79
C VAL A 435 -17.68 64.36 24.15
N ALA A 436 -18.32 65.42 24.67
CA ALA A 436 -17.96 65.97 25.99
C ALA A 436 -18.58 65.24 27.20
N ALA A 437 -19.56 64.35 27.00
CA ALA A 437 -20.22 63.59 28.08
C ALA A 437 -19.84 62.09 28.11
N ILE A 438 -19.16 61.59 27.07
CA ILE A 438 -18.91 60.16 26.83
C ILE A 438 -17.49 59.72 27.25
N THR A 439 -16.63 60.64 27.71
CA THR A 439 -15.31 60.27 28.26
C THR A 439 -15.39 59.32 29.47
N HIS A 440 -16.59 59.11 30.03
CA HIS A 440 -16.85 58.13 31.09
C HIS A 440 -17.43 56.77 30.63
N THR A 441 -17.82 56.58 29.37
CA THR A 441 -18.51 55.34 28.92
C THR A 441 -17.59 54.29 28.31
N PHE A 442 -16.40 54.66 27.83
CA PHE A 442 -15.35 53.75 27.36
C PHE A 442 -14.14 53.83 28.31
N SER A 443 -14.30 53.38 29.55
CA SER A 443 -13.17 53.11 30.43
C SER A 443 -13.06 51.59 30.63
N PRO A 444 -11.90 50.97 30.37
CA PRO A 444 -11.71 49.55 30.66
C PRO A 444 -11.74 49.34 32.18
N ILE A 445 -12.87 48.87 32.73
CA ILE A 445 -13.06 48.61 34.18
C ILE A 445 -12.29 47.35 34.63
N THR A 446 -11.70 46.60 33.70
CA THR A 446 -10.94 45.38 34.01
C THR A 446 -9.69 45.73 34.81
N GLN A 447 -9.69 45.38 36.10
CA GLN A 447 -8.53 45.52 36.99
C GLN A 447 -7.56 44.36 36.81
N GLU A 448 -6.27 44.66 36.97
CA GLU A 448 -5.21 43.67 37.01
C GLU A 448 -5.38 42.75 38.23
N LEU A 449 -5.25 41.44 38.02
CA LEU A 449 -5.35 40.44 39.06
C LEU A 449 -4.06 40.40 39.89
N GLN A 450 -4.20 40.29 41.21
CA GLN A 450 -3.06 40.12 42.10
C GLN A 450 -2.55 38.67 42.09
N ALA A 451 -1.27 38.50 42.43
CA ALA A 451 -0.71 37.18 42.71
C ALA A 451 -1.54 36.46 43.79
N ASP A 452 -1.58 35.14 43.72
CA ASP A 452 -2.42 34.24 44.53
C ASP A 452 -3.94 34.34 44.31
N THR A 453 -4.42 35.17 43.37
CA THR A 453 -5.83 35.12 42.95
C THR A 453 -6.15 33.73 42.37
N ILE A 454 -7.23 33.10 42.85
CA ILE A 454 -7.68 31.80 42.33
C ILE A 454 -8.88 32.02 41.42
N LEU A 455 -8.70 31.72 40.13
CA LEU A 455 -9.76 31.77 39.13
C LEU A 455 -10.39 30.39 38.92
N ASN A 456 -11.72 30.38 38.75
CA ASN A 456 -12.51 29.17 38.51
C ASN A 456 -12.19 28.01 39.49
N LYS A 457 -11.83 28.36 40.74
CA LYS A 457 -11.41 27.42 41.80
C LYS A 457 -10.28 26.45 41.39
N ARG A 458 -9.46 26.83 40.40
CA ARG A 458 -8.48 25.94 39.76
C ARG A 458 -7.17 26.62 39.44
N TYR A 459 -7.20 27.80 38.84
CA TYR A 459 -6.00 28.45 38.34
C TYR A 459 -5.53 29.51 39.33
N ARG A 460 -4.38 29.28 39.96
CA ARG A 460 -3.76 30.24 40.88
C ARG A 460 -2.82 31.14 40.09
N ILE A 461 -3.09 32.44 40.06
CA ILE A 461 -2.20 33.43 39.44
C ILE A 461 -0.88 33.49 40.22
N THR A 462 0.24 33.39 39.52
CA THR A 462 1.59 33.43 40.10
C THR A 462 2.31 34.74 39.79
N SER A 463 2.21 35.22 38.55
CA SER A 463 2.81 36.49 38.13
C SER A 463 2.09 37.07 36.91
N ASN A 464 2.22 38.38 36.71
CA ASN A 464 1.84 39.04 35.47
C ASN A 464 2.98 38.89 34.45
N LEU A 465 2.66 38.34 33.27
CA LEU A 465 3.60 38.18 32.16
C LEU A 465 3.56 39.37 31.19
N GLY A 466 2.46 40.11 31.17
CA GLY A 466 2.32 41.30 30.37
C GLY A 466 0.89 41.85 30.36
N SER A 467 0.78 43.17 30.32
CA SER A 467 -0.47 43.90 30.10
C SER A 467 -0.47 44.51 28.70
N GLY A 468 -1.40 44.07 27.84
CA GLY A 468 -1.68 44.71 26.56
C GLY A 468 -2.94 45.58 26.61
N GLY A 469 -3.19 46.34 25.54
CA GLY A 469 -4.42 47.14 25.40
C GLY A 469 -5.70 46.31 25.48
N PHE A 470 -5.64 45.04 25.09
CA PHE A 470 -6.80 44.15 24.95
C PHE A 470 -6.94 43.08 26.04
N SER A 471 -5.86 42.69 26.71
CA SER A 471 -5.88 41.62 27.70
C SER A 471 -4.75 41.75 28.72
N TYR A 472 -4.99 41.23 29.92
CA TYR A 472 -3.90 40.88 30.84
C TYR A 472 -3.51 39.42 30.63
N THR A 473 -2.21 39.16 30.64
CA THR A 473 -1.65 37.82 30.48
C THR A 473 -0.89 37.45 31.74
N TYR A 474 -1.29 36.36 32.36
CA TYR A 474 -0.73 35.90 33.64
C TYR A 474 -0.13 34.51 33.49
N LEU A 475 0.93 34.26 34.26
CA LEU A 475 1.39 32.92 34.55
C LEU A 475 0.56 32.38 35.71
N ALA A 476 0.06 31.16 35.59
CA ALA A 476 -0.75 30.52 36.63
C ALA A 476 -0.39 29.05 36.80
N GLU A 477 -0.68 28.51 37.97
CA GLU A 477 -0.57 27.08 38.25
C GLU A 477 -1.95 26.42 38.23
N ASP A 478 -2.04 25.26 37.60
CA ASP A 478 -3.23 24.42 37.66
C ASP A 478 -3.25 23.61 38.97
N SER A 479 -3.94 24.12 39.98
CA SER A 479 -3.98 23.52 41.32
C SER A 479 -4.65 22.14 41.38
N GLN A 480 -5.38 21.74 40.34
CA GLN A 480 -6.13 20.48 40.31
C GLN A 480 -5.39 19.35 39.55
N ARG A 481 -4.28 19.66 38.88
CA ARG A 481 -3.44 18.64 38.22
C ARG A 481 -2.25 18.25 39.12
N PRO A 482 -1.87 16.96 39.18
CA PRO A 482 -0.66 16.54 39.89
C PRO A 482 0.57 17.30 39.40
N GLY A 483 1.39 17.78 40.33
CA GLY A 483 2.61 18.55 40.02
C GLY A 483 2.40 20.02 39.68
N HIS A 484 1.17 20.55 39.81
CA HIS A 484 0.83 21.97 39.63
C HIS A 484 1.44 22.60 38.36
N PRO A 485 1.22 21.99 37.18
CA PRO A 485 1.82 22.47 35.95
C PRO A 485 1.43 23.92 35.64
N GLN A 486 2.39 24.68 35.13
CA GLN A 486 2.20 26.06 34.71
C GLN A 486 1.32 26.16 33.46
N CYS A 487 0.60 27.27 33.37
CA CYS A 487 -0.26 27.63 32.25
C CYS A 487 -0.32 29.15 32.10
N VAL A 488 -0.74 29.60 30.92
CA VAL A 488 -0.97 31.02 30.64
C VAL A 488 -2.45 31.31 30.75
N VAL A 489 -2.83 32.29 31.56
CA VAL A 489 -4.20 32.79 31.67
C VAL A 489 -4.30 34.17 31.02
N LYS A 490 -5.13 34.29 30.00
CA LYS A 490 -5.44 35.56 29.35
C LYS A 490 -6.82 36.04 29.76
N GLN A 491 -6.86 37.21 30.37
CA GLN A 491 -8.09 37.91 30.74
C GLN A 491 -8.39 38.98 29.71
N LEU A 492 -9.52 38.88 29.01
CA LEU A 492 -9.94 39.90 28.05
C LEU A 492 -10.39 41.18 28.76
N ARG A 493 -10.14 42.33 28.14
CA ARG A 493 -10.58 43.65 28.61
C ARG A 493 -11.67 44.20 27.69
N PRO A 494 -12.96 44.08 28.03
CA PRO A 494 -14.03 44.70 27.27
C PRO A 494 -13.88 46.23 27.24
N ALA A 495 -14.07 46.86 26.07
CA ALA A 495 -14.02 48.31 25.94
C ALA A 495 -15.24 49.01 26.54
N SER A 496 -16.36 48.28 26.60
CA SER A 496 -17.68 48.78 27.00
C SER A 496 -18.40 47.71 27.82
N GLN A 497 -19.28 48.17 28.72
CA GLN A 497 -20.22 47.32 29.46
C GLN A 497 -21.59 47.20 28.78
N ASP A 498 -21.74 47.76 27.57
CA ASP A 498 -22.96 47.62 26.80
C ASP A 498 -23.29 46.15 26.55
N THR A 499 -24.56 45.78 26.74
CA THR A 499 -25.00 44.39 26.66
C THR A 499 -24.88 43.80 25.25
N GLU A 500 -25.13 44.60 24.21
CA GLU A 500 -24.99 44.16 22.82
C GLU A 500 -23.51 43.93 22.49
N TYR A 501 -22.63 44.86 22.91
CA TYR A 501 -21.19 44.71 22.80
C TYR A 501 -20.68 43.44 23.49
N LEU A 502 -21.07 43.22 24.74
CA LEU A 502 -20.64 42.05 25.53
C LEU A 502 -21.16 40.73 24.95
N ASP A 503 -22.36 40.72 24.36
CA ASP A 503 -22.90 39.53 23.70
C ASP A 503 -22.14 39.15 22.43
N ILE A 504 -21.80 40.14 21.59
CA ILE A 504 -20.96 39.92 20.41
C ILE A 504 -19.56 39.44 20.85
N LEU A 505 -18.98 40.09 21.87
CA LEU A 505 -17.68 39.72 22.43
C LEU A 505 -17.67 38.29 23.00
N ARG A 506 -18.74 37.88 23.70
CA ARG A 506 -18.92 36.52 24.23
C ARG A 506 -18.98 35.48 23.11
N ARG A 507 -19.66 35.78 21.99
CA ARG A 507 -19.70 34.88 20.83
C ARG A 507 -18.33 34.79 20.16
N LEU A 508 -17.64 35.90 19.96
CA LEU A 508 -16.27 35.93 19.43
C LEU A 508 -15.32 35.12 20.30
N PHE A 509 -15.39 35.29 21.62
CA PHE A 509 -14.60 34.54 22.59
C PHE A 509 -14.83 33.03 22.51
N LYS A 510 -16.10 32.59 22.41
CA LYS A 510 -16.44 31.18 22.21
C LYS A 510 -15.92 30.64 20.88
N THR A 511 -16.00 31.43 19.81
CA THR A 511 -15.50 31.03 18.49
C THR A 511 -13.98 30.94 18.48
N GLU A 512 -13.28 31.86 19.15
CA GLU A 512 -11.83 31.83 19.34
C GLU A 512 -11.37 30.56 20.07
N ALA A 513 -12.03 30.21 21.19
CA ALA A 513 -11.75 28.98 21.92
C ALA A 513 -11.94 27.74 21.03
N LYS A 514 -13.01 27.69 20.21
CA LYS A 514 -13.23 26.57 19.27
C LYS A 514 -12.17 26.47 18.18
N ILE A 515 -11.66 27.61 17.70
CA ILE A 515 -10.60 27.63 16.69
C ILE A 515 -9.30 27.11 17.31
N LEU A 516 -8.94 27.63 18.48
CA LEU A 516 -7.76 27.23 19.25
C LEU A 516 -7.76 25.75 19.66
N GLU A 517 -8.91 25.18 20.01
CA GLU A 517 -9.04 23.75 20.29
C GLU A 517 -8.63 22.88 19.08
N ILE A 518 -8.92 23.36 17.87
CA ILE A 518 -8.61 22.63 16.63
C ILE A 518 -7.15 22.84 16.24
N VAL A 519 -6.70 24.10 16.18
CA VAL A 519 -5.34 24.44 15.72
C VAL A 519 -4.26 24.16 16.77
N GLY A 520 -4.62 24.14 18.05
CA GLY A 520 -3.72 23.85 19.18
C GLY A 520 -3.22 22.41 19.27
N ASN A 521 -3.66 21.53 18.36
CA ASN A 521 -3.05 20.21 18.15
C ASN A 521 -1.72 20.29 17.37
N HIS A 522 -1.38 21.46 16.82
CA HIS A 522 -0.11 21.66 16.14
C HIS A 522 1.03 21.87 17.15
N PRO A 523 2.20 21.22 17.00
CA PRO A 523 3.28 21.27 17.99
C PRO A 523 3.94 22.65 18.18
N GLN A 524 3.66 23.62 17.32
CA GLN A 524 4.16 25.01 17.39
C GLN A 524 3.03 26.03 17.64
N ILE A 525 1.88 25.55 18.17
CA ILE A 525 0.76 26.38 18.64
C ILE A 525 0.40 25.90 20.06
N PRO A 526 0.30 26.78 21.07
CA PRO A 526 -0.09 26.37 22.41
C PRO A 526 -1.48 25.72 22.44
N SER A 527 -1.61 24.57 23.11
CA SER A 527 -2.91 23.93 23.28
C SER A 527 -3.84 24.76 24.19
N LEU A 528 -5.13 24.75 23.88
CA LEU A 528 -6.17 25.28 24.78
C LEU A 528 -6.35 24.32 25.97
N LEU A 529 -6.28 24.84 27.20
CA LEU A 529 -6.49 24.05 28.41
C LEU A 529 -7.88 24.26 29.00
N ALA A 530 -8.39 25.49 28.93
CA ALA A 530 -9.75 25.84 29.34
C ALA A 530 -10.15 27.21 28.77
N PHE A 531 -11.45 27.48 28.73
CA PHE A 531 -11.99 28.82 28.59
C PHE A 531 -13.20 28.96 29.52
N PHE A 532 -13.36 30.11 30.17
CA PHE A 532 -14.48 30.34 31.07
C PHE A 532 -14.82 31.82 31.21
N GLU A 533 -15.99 32.09 31.77
CA GLU A 533 -16.45 33.42 32.15
C GLU A 533 -16.66 33.44 33.67
N GLU A 534 -16.06 34.39 34.35
CA GLU A 534 -16.21 34.59 35.80
C GLU A 534 -16.30 36.09 36.08
N ASN A 535 -17.30 36.52 36.87
CA ASN A 535 -17.55 37.93 37.18
C ASN A 535 -17.68 38.84 35.93
N GLN A 536 -18.34 38.35 34.87
CA GLN A 536 -18.49 39.04 33.58
C GLN A 536 -17.16 39.32 32.85
N GLN A 537 -16.09 38.62 33.23
CA GLN A 537 -14.78 38.67 32.59
C GLN A 537 -14.52 37.36 31.86
N PHE A 538 -13.83 37.44 30.73
CA PHE A 538 -13.56 36.30 29.85
C PHE A 538 -12.10 35.84 30.01
N TYR A 539 -11.91 34.54 30.28
CA TYR A 539 -10.60 33.97 30.57
C TYR A 539 -10.28 32.79 29.66
N LEU A 540 -9.16 32.89 28.95
CA LEU A 540 -8.62 31.83 28.11
C LEU A 540 -7.37 31.24 28.78
N VAL A 541 -7.31 29.93 28.96
CA VAL A 541 -6.17 29.24 29.57
C VAL A 541 -5.47 28.40 28.52
N GLN A 542 -4.17 28.63 28.34
CA GLN A 542 -3.35 27.98 27.33
C GLN A 542 -2.13 27.30 27.96
N GLU A 543 -1.54 26.38 27.21
CA GLU A 543 -0.23 25.81 27.52
C GLU A 543 0.82 26.93 27.73
N PHE A 544 1.64 26.78 28.77
CA PHE A 544 2.83 27.61 28.97
C PHE A 544 4.00 27.03 28.19
N ILE A 545 4.65 27.85 27.37
CA ILE A 545 5.79 27.45 26.55
C ILE A 545 7.07 27.90 27.24
N SER A 546 7.89 26.96 27.71
CA SER A 546 9.22 27.27 28.26
C SER A 546 10.15 27.73 27.14
N GLY A 547 10.65 28.96 27.25
CA GLY A 547 11.45 29.60 26.22
C GLY A 547 11.49 31.12 26.42
N HIS A 548 11.92 31.83 25.39
CA HIS A 548 11.95 33.29 25.36
C HIS A 548 11.40 33.83 24.02
N PRO A 549 10.80 35.02 24.00
CA PRO A 549 10.29 35.63 22.78
C PRO A 549 11.43 36.10 21.86
N LEU A 550 11.21 36.06 20.55
CA LEU A 550 12.16 36.56 19.55
C LEU A 550 12.45 38.07 19.71
N SER A 551 11.60 38.83 20.40
CA SER A 551 11.90 40.24 20.75
C SER A 551 13.14 40.41 21.63
N GLU A 552 13.56 39.36 22.35
CA GLU A 552 14.81 39.37 23.14
C GLU A 552 16.04 39.02 22.27
N GLU A 553 15.83 38.30 21.18
CA GLU A 553 16.85 37.94 20.19
C GLU A 553 17.09 39.08 19.18
N ILE A 554 16.02 39.76 18.78
CA ILE A 554 16.02 40.80 17.74
C ILE A 554 15.82 42.17 18.38
N ASN A 555 16.91 42.92 18.57
CA ASN A 555 16.88 44.28 19.10
C ASN A 555 17.87 45.19 18.39
N SER A 556 17.90 46.48 18.75
CA SER A 556 18.71 47.51 18.07
C SER A 556 20.22 47.21 18.03
N ASP A 557 20.71 46.38 18.95
CA ASP A 557 22.13 46.02 19.07
C ASP A 557 22.43 44.60 18.56
N LYS A 558 21.42 43.84 18.10
CA LYS A 558 21.55 42.44 17.69
C LYS A 558 20.91 42.19 16.32
N ARG A 559 21.78 41.87 15.35
CA ARG A 559 21.39 41.37 14.02
C ARG A 559 21.56 39.86 13.98
N LEU A 560 20.63 39.18 13.34
CA LEU A 560 20.73 37.74 13.11
C LEU A 560 21.33 37.47 11.73
N PRO A 561 22.20 36.46 11.58
CA PRO A 561 22.72 36.06 10.29
C PRO A 561 21.58 35.49 9.41
N GLN A 562 21.72 35.64 8.10
CA GLN A 562 20.72 35.19 7.12
C GLN A 562 20.24 33.75 7.34
N GLY A 563 21.15 32.81 7.68
CA GLY A 563 20.79 31.41 7.93
C GLY A 563 19.75 31.27 9.06
N GLU A 564 19.97 31.94 10.19
CA GLU A 564 19.04 31.91 11.33
C GLU A 564 17.70 32.57 10.99
N VAL A 565 17.71 33.65 10.19
CA VAL A 565 16.47 34.28 9.73
C VAL A 565 15.68 33.36 8.80
N ILE A 566 16.35 32.62 7.91
CA ILE A 566 15.71 31.61 7.06
C ILE A 566 15.11 30.49 7.90
N ASP A 567 15.79 30.03 8.95
CA ASP A 567 15.27 28.99 9.83
C ASP A 567 14.02 29.47 10.61
N ILE A 568 14.03 30.71 11.13
CA ILE A 568 12.85 31.35 11.73
C ILE A 568 11.70 31.44 10.72
N LEU A 569 11.99 31.87 9.48
CA LEU A 569 10.98 31.95 8.42
C LEU A 569 10.36 30.59 8.15
N LYS A 570 11.17 29.52 7.99
CA LYS A 570 10.69 28.16 7.73
C LYS A 570 9.79 27.67 8.86
N ASP A 571 10.19 27.85 10.11
CA ASP A 571 9.41 27.46 11.27
C ASP A 571 8.03 28.16 11.29
N VAL A 572 8.00 29.48 11.11
CA VAL A 572 6.74 30.24 11.15
C VAL A 572 5.88 29.99 9.91
N LEU A 573 6.48 29.86 8.72
CA LEU A 573 5.77 29.54 7.48
C LEU A 573 5.07 28.18 7.57
N GLN A 574 5.68 27.18 8.23
CA GLN A 574 5.04 25.88 8.44
C GLN A 574 3.77 26.00 9.28
N VAL A 575 3.79 26.86 10.32
CA VAL A 575 2.61 27.18 11.13
C VAL A 575 1.56 27.94 10.31
N LEU A 576 1.98 28.92 9.49
CA LEU A 576 1.09 29.68 8.62
C LEU A 576 0.40 28.80 7.58
N ILE A 577 1.13 27.90 6.92
CA ILE A 577 0.56 26.90 6.00
C ILE A 577 -0.55 26.10 6.68
N PHE A 578 -0.30 25.65 7.91
CA PHE A 578 -1.27 24.88 8.68
C PHE A 578 -2.54 25.69 8.98
N ILE A 579 -2.43 26.87 9.61
CA ILE A 579 -3.61 27.66 9.99
C ILE A 579 -4.35 28.24 8.75
N HIS A 580 -3.62 28.60 7.70
CA HIS A 580 -4.19 29.13 6.45
C HIS A 580 -5.00 28.05 5.71
N SER A 581 -4.65 26.77 5.84
CA SER A 581 -5.45 25.65 5.30
C SER A 581 -6.86 25.55 5.90
N TYR A 582 -7.04 26.11 7.10
CA TYR A 582 -8.32 26.25 7.77
C TYR A 582 -8.96 27.64 7.60
N GLY A 583 -8.36 28.52 6.80
CA GLY A 583 -8.81 29.90 6.57
C GLY A 583 -8.56 30.87 7.72
N VAL A 584 -7.83 30.44 8.76
CA VAL A 584 -7.48 31.27 9.92
C VAL A 584 -6.33 32.21 9.53
N ILE A 585 -6.41 33.48 9.90
CA ILE A 585 -5.34 34.48 9.72
C ILE A 585 -4.87 34.91 11.11
N HIS A 586 -3.57 34.93 11.37
CA HIS A 586 -3.01 35.27 12.68
C HIS A 586 -3.21 36.76 13.04
N ARG A 587 -2.93 37.66 12.10
CA ARG A 587 -3.17 39.13 12.15
C ARG A 587 -2.35 39.93 13.16
N ASP A 588 -1.69 39.33 14.15
CA ASP A 588 -0.81 40.03 15.09
C ASP A 588 0.60 39.40 15.15
N LEU A 589 1.16 39.02 14.00
CA LEU A 589 2.54 38.51 13.98
C LEU A 589 3.53 39.64 14.31
N LYS A 590 4.37 39.38 15.31
CA LYS A 590 5.45 40.25 15.79
C LYS A 590 6.46 39.44 16.62
N PRO A 591 7.68 39.93 16.86
CA PRO A 591 8.71 39.17 17.58
C PRO A 591 8.29 38.73 18.99
N SER A 592 7.45 39.50 19.69
CA SER A 592 6.96 39.12 21.03
C SER A 592 5.90 38.00 21.03
N ASN A 593 5.31 37.67 19.87
CA ASN A 593 4.36 36.58 19.71
C ASN A 593 5.00 35.31 19.11
N LEU A 594 6.33 35.27 19.03
CA LEU A 594 7.11 34.14 18.54
C LEU A 594 8.06 33.70 19.64
N ILE A 595 7.79 32.57 20.30
CA ILE A 595 8.62 32.05 21.39
C ILE A 595 9.57 31.00 20.83
N ARG A 596 10.87 31.20 21.04
CA ARG A 596 11.85 30.13 20.82
C ARG A 596 11.79 29.16 21.98
N ARG A 597 11.29 27.95 21.72
CA ARG A 597 11.11 26.92 22.72
C ARG A 597 12.45 26.32 23.14
N GLU A 598 12.68 26.22 24.44
CA GLU A 598 13.96 25.78 25.01
C GLU A 598 14.28 24.31 24.70
N SER A 599 13.27 23.44 24.61
CA SER A 599 13.47 21.99 24.47
C SER A 599 14.05 21.55 23.12
N ASP A 600 13.77 22.29 22.04
CA ASP A 600 14.15 21.92 20.68
C ASP A 600 14.53 23.10 19.77
N GLY A 601 14.51 24.33 20.29
CA GLY A 601 14.91 25.53 19.57
C GLY A 601 13.91 26.02 18.51
N ARG A 602 12.78 25.35 18.34
CA ARG A 602 11.76 25.71 17.34
C ARG A 602 10.93 26.92 17.78
N ILE A 603 10.42 27.66 16.79
CA ILE A 603 9.54 28.80 17.04
C ILE A 603 8.11 28.32 17.27
N VAL A 604 7.54 28.67 18.43
CA VAL A 604 6.13 28.50 18.76
C VAL A 604 5.43 29.83 18.56
N VAL A 605 4.40 29.84 17.71
CA VAL A 605 3.56 31.01 17.47
C VAL A 605 2.52 31.05 18.57
N ILE A 606 2.41 32.17 19.27
CA ILE A 606 1.42 32.37 20.33
C ILE A 606 0.42 33.45 19.92
N ASP A 607 -0.58 33.70 20.76
CA ASP A 607 -1.43 34.89 20.65
C ASP A 607 -2.39 34.96 19.44
N PHE A 608 -2.82 33.80 18.94
CA PHE A 608 -3.99 33.65 18.07
C PHE A 608 -5.21 34.28 18.74
N GLY A 609 -5.83 35.26 18.08
CA GLY A 609 -6.89 36.03 18.69
C GLY A 609 -7.54 37.03 17.75
N ALA A 610 -8.72 36.71 17.23
CA ALA A 610 -9.46 37.69 16.44
C ALA A 610 -10.16 38.77 17.29
N VAL A 611 -10.27 38.51 18.58
CA VAL A 611 -10.94 39.40 19.54
C VAL A 611 -10.15 40.70 19.77
N LYS A 612 -8.85 40.73 19.45
CA LYS A 612 -7.95 41.90 19.53
C LYS A 612 -8.28 43.05 18.55
N GLN A 613 -9.24 42.86 17.64
CA GLN A 613 -9.31 43.65 16.39
C GLN A 613 -10.29 44.81 16.40
N VAL A 614 -10.97 45.08 17.52
CA VAL A 614 -12.17 45.93 17.52
C VAL A 614 -12.18 46.98 18.63
N GLN A 615 -11.03 47.56 18.96
CA GLN A 615 -10.97 48.71 19.86
C GLN A 615 -10.20 49.90 19.25
N PRO A 616 -10.67 51.14 19.46
CA PRO A 616 -9.92 52.34 19.12
C PRO A 616 -8.64 52.40 19.97
N HIS A 617 -7.54 52.85 19.37
CA HIS A 617 -6.27 53.04 20.07
C HIS A 617 -6.34 54.32 20.92
N ASP A 618 -5.91 54.25 22.19
CA ASP A 618 -5.66 55.45 22.98
C ASP A 618 -4.37 56.13 22.55
N GLU A 619 -4.44 57.46 22.60
CA GLU A 619 -3.47 58.53 22.25
C GLU A 619 -3.33 58.90 20.75
N ASP A 620 -4.15 59.90 20.39
CA ASP A 620 -3.93 60.93 19.36
C ASP A 620 -4.30 60.70 17.89
N ASN A 621 -5.08 59.67 17.53
CA ASN A 621 -5.91 59.74 16.30
C ASN A 621 -7.05 58.72 16.26
N GLN A 622 -8.25 59.22 15.94
CA GLN A 622 -9.52 58.51 15.88
C GLN A 622 -9.62 57.58 14.66
N THR A 623 -8.90 56.45 14.64
CA THR A 623 -9.15 55.36 13.67
C THR A 623 -8.91 53.99 14.31
N ILE A 624 -9.83 53.04 14.08
CA ILE A 624 -9.71 51.65 14.52
C ILE A 624 -8.63 50.99 13.66
N ALA A 625 -7.38 50.97 14.12
CA ALA A 625 -6.27 50.31 13.43
C ALA A 625 -6.11 48.86 13.93
N ILE A 626 -6.14 47.90 13.01
CA ILE A 626 -6.00 46.46 13.32
C ILE A 626 -4.52 46.03 13.23
N GLY A 627 -3.89 45.75 14.37
CA GLY A 627 -2.56 45.15 14.46
C GLY A 627 -1.47 46.07 15.05
N THR A 628 -0.29 45.51 15.29
CA THR A 628 0.82 46.25 15.92
C THR A 628 1.49 47.21 14.91
N PRO A 629 1.64 48.52 15.22
CA PRO A 629 2.25 49.49 14.31
C PRO A 629 3.63 49.06 13.83
N GLY A 630 3.85 49.13 12.51
CA GLY A 630 5.09 48.72 11.85
C GLY A 630 5.06 47.31 11.25
N TYR A 631 4.28 46.37 11.79
CA TYR A 631 4.18 44.99 11.28
C TYR A 631 2.89 44.74 10.49
N ALA A 632 1.80 45.43 10.84
CA ALA A 632 0.51 45.25 10.20
C ALA A 632 0.51 45.72 8.74
N ALA A 633 -0.06 44.90 7.85
CA ALA A 633 -0.20 45.22 6.43
C ALA A 633 -1.30 46.28 6.19
N THR A 634 -1.21 47.02 5.08
CA THR A 634 -2.12 48.14 4.78
C THR A 634 -3.58 47.73 4.62
N GLU A 635 -3.85 46.59 3.98
CA GLU A 635 -5.19 46.01 3.84
C GLU A 635 -5.76 45.58 5.19
N GLN A 636 -4.91 45.08 6.10
CA GLN A 636 -5.32 44.74 7.45
C GLN A 636 -5.66 46.00 8.26
N LEU A 637 -4.83 47.04 8.18
CA LEU A 637 -5.10 48.34 8.80
C LEU A 637 -6.40 48.97 8.28
N SER A 638 -6.78 48.66 7.04
CA SER A 638 -8.04 49.08 6.41
C SER A 638 -9.24 48.18 6.76
N GLY A 639 -9.07 47.22 7.68
CA GLY A 639 -10.14 46.31 8.11
C GLY A 639 -10.36 45.08 7.22
N GLN A 640 -9.53 44.86 6.21
CA GLN A 640 -9.68 43.78 5.21
C GLN A 640 -8.46 42.85 5.17
N PRO A 641 -8.15 42.13 6.26
CA PRO A 641 -7.01 41.20 6.26
C PRO A 641 -7.24 40.01 5.33
N THR A 642 -6.17 39.63 4.62
CA THR A 642 -6.07 38.45 3.75
C THR A 642 -5.04 37.48 4.33
N LEU A 643 -4.96 36.24 3.82
CA LEU A 643 -3.97 35.25 4.31
C LEU A 643 -2.53 35.77 4.12
N ASN A 644 -2.27 36.48 3.04
CA ASN A 644 -0.95 37.08 2.77
C ASN A 644 -0.67 38.38 3.55
N SER A 645 -1.57 38.83 4.43
CA SER A 645 -1.26 39.83 5.47
C SER A 645 -0.27 39.27 6.50
N ASP A 646 -0.38 37.98 6.87
CA ASP A 646 0.58 37.34 7.78
C ASP A 646 1.96 37.19 7.13
N ILE A 647 2.01 36.97 5.82
CA ILE A 647 3.26 36.89 5.04
C ILE A 647 4.00 38.23 5.08
N PHE A 648 3.27 39.35 4.92
CA PHE A 648 3.82 40.68 5.05
C PHE A 648 4.43 40.92 6.44
N ALA A 649 3.67 40.62 7.49
CA ALA A 649 4.15 40.79 8.86
C ALA A 649 5.41 39.96 9.14
N LEU A 650 5.43 38.71 8.67
CA LEU A 650 6.61 37.84 8.78
C LEU A 650 7.82 38.37 7.99
N GLY A 651 7.60 38.92 6.80
CA GLY A 651 8.65 39.57 6.02
C GLY A 651 9.25 40.79 6.72
N ILE A 652 8.42 41.60 7.38
CA ILE A 652 8.88 42.74 8.19
C ILE A 652 9.72 42.26 9.38
N ILE A 653 9.31 41.19 10.06
CA ILE A 653 10.09 40.57 11.16
C ILE A 653 11.46 40.11 10.65
N ALA A 654 11.52 39.49 9.47
CA ALA A 654 12.79 39.06 8.88
C ALA A 654 13.71 40.23 8.52
N ILE A 655 13.17 41.32 7.94
CA ILE A 655 13.94 42.54 7.66
C ILE A 655 14.47 43.17 8.96
N GLN A 656 13.65 43.21 10.03
CA GLN A 656 14.08 43.65 11.34
C GLN A 656 15.20 42.76 11.89
N ALA A 657 15.07 41.43 11.79
CA ALA A 657 16.09 40.49 12.26
C ALA A 657 17.45 40.70 11.59
N LEU A 658 17.45 40.96 10.28
CA LEU A 658 18.69 41.18 9.51
C LEU A 658 19.35 42.53 9.77
N THR A 659 18.56 43.57 10.06
CA THR A 659 19.04 44.96 10.14
C THR A 659 19.22 45.45 11.57
N GLY A 660 18.52 44.85 12.53
CA GLY A 660 18.38 45.33 13.91
C GLY A 660 17.49 46.58 14.02
N VAL A 661 16.96 47.11 12.91
CA VAL A 661 16.21 48.36 12.91
C VAL A 661 14.74 48.09 13.19
N TYR A 662 14.17 48.82 14.16
CA TYR A 662 12.77 48.62 14.54
C TYR A 662 11.80 49.09 13.44
N PRO A 663 10.75 48.31 13.07
CA PRO A 663 9.89 48.62 11.92
C PRO A 663 9.16 49.97 11.95
N LYS A 664 9.00 50.60 13.11
CA LYS A 664 8.33 51.91 13.24
C LYS A 664 9.04 53.03 12.47
N VAL A 665 10.34 52.91 12.21
CA VAL A 665 11.10 53.91 11.44
C VAL A 665 11.21 53.58 9.95
N PHE A 666 10.65 52.44 9.52
CA PHE A 666 10.71 52.04 8.11
C PHE A 666 9.91 53.03 7.27
N ARG A 667 10.49 53.46 6.16
CA ARG A 667 9.80 54.24 5.14
C ARG A 667 9.74 53.48 3.83
N ARG A 668 8.96 54.01 2.90
CA ARG A 668 8.80 53.46 1.56
C ARG A 668 9.41 54.43 0.56
N ASP A 669 10.28 53.92 -0.30
CA ASP A 669 10.76 54.70 -1.43
C ASP A 669 9.60 55.00 -2.38
N ILE A 670 9.45 56.26 -2.79
CA ILE A 670 8.27 56.72 -3.53
C ILE A 670 8.23 56.13 -4.95
N ASN A 671 9.40 55.83 -5.53
CA ASN A 671 9.49 55.35 -6.91
C ASN A 671 9.36 53.83 -7.00
N THR A 672 9.97 53.12 -6.06
CA THR A 672 10.09 51.65 -6.07
C THR A 672 9.13 50.95 -5.11
N GLY A 673 8.65 51.64 -4.07
CA GLY A 673 7.83 51.06 -3.00
C GLY A 673 8.62 50.16 -2.03
N ALA A 674 9.93 50.00 -2.23
CA ALA A 674 10.78 49.18 -1.38
C ALA A 674 10.99 49.80 0.01
N VAL A 675 11.33 48.96 0.98
CA VAL A 675 11.60 49.41 2.35
C VAL A 675 12.96 50.13 2.41
N ILE A 676 12.95 51.36 2.90
CA ILE A 676 14.14 52.16 3.16
C ILE A 676 14.25 52.48 4.65
N LEU A 677 15.48 52.49 5.15
CA LEU A 677 15.82 52.66 6.56
C LEU A 677 16.68 53.92 6.76
N PRO A 678 16.56 54.60 7.91
CA PRO A 678 17.40 55.75 8.21
C PRO A 678 18.83 55.31 8.51
N VAL A 679 19.81 56.11 8.08
CA VAL A 679 21.23 55.90 8.37
C VAL A 679 21.82 57.20 8.91
N GLU A 680 22.70 57.11 9.92
CA GLU A 680 23.42 58.27 10.44
C GLU A 680 24.29 58.90 9.34
N SER A 681 24.11 60.20 9.11
CA SER A 681 24.90 61.00 8.17
C SER A 681 25.82 61.96 8.93
N GLN A 682 26.99 62.27 8.36
CA GLN A 682 27.88 63.31 8.89
C GLN A 682 27.42 64.73 8.52
N THR A 683 26.39 64.86 7.67
CA THR A 683 25.68 66.11 7.35
C THR A 683 24.36 66.15 8.12
N ASP A 684 23.87 67.35 8.48
CA ASP A 684 22.63 67.58 9.26
C ASP A 684 21.32 67.10 8.54
N ASP A 685 21.46 66.44 7.39
CA ASP A 685 20.39 65.83 6.60
C ASP A 685 20.34 64.31 6.81
N GLN A 686 19.16 63.80 7.18
CA GLN A 686 18.93 62.37 7.41
C GLN A 686 18.99 61.57 6.10
N ALA A 687 19.97 60.67 5.98
CA ALA A 687 20.15 59.80 4.81
C ALA A 687 19.29 58.53 4.92
N TRP A 688 18.84 58.01 3.76
CA TRP A 688 18.05 56.79 3.64
C TRP A 688 18.74 55.79 2.73
N LYS A 689 18.75 54.52 3.12
CA LYS A 689 19.27 53.41 2.33
C LYS A 689 18.24 52.30 2.20
N TYR A 690 18.33 51.51 1.13
CA TYR A 690 17.51 50.32 1.03
C TYR A 690 17.88 49.31 2.11
N TRP A 691 16.91 48.57 2.64
CA TRP A 691 17.15 47.67 3.77
C TRP A 691 18.22 46.61 3.47
N TRP A 692 18.31 46.14 2.23
CA TRP A 692 19.33 45.17 1.79
C TRP A 692 20.74 45.75 1.66
N GLU A 693 20.91 47.08 1.66
CA GLU A 693 22.22 47.73 1.71
C GLU A 693 22.77 47.81 3.14
N ILE A 694 21.91 47.57 4.14
CA ILE A 694 22.24 47.58 5.57
C ILE A 694 22.35 46.15 6.10
N ALA A 695 21.52 45.23 5.59
CA ALA A 695 21.53 43.82 5.93
C ALA A 695 22.70 43.08 5.28
N GLU A 696 23.32 42.14 6.01
CA GLU A 696 24.23 41.15 5.43
C GLU A 696 23.39 40.01 4.81
N THR A 697 22.99 40.17 3.54
CA THR A 697 22.09 39.25 2.83
C THR A 697 22.52 39.00 1.38
N THR A 698 22.15 37.85 0.83
CA THR A 698 22.26 37.58 -0.62
C THR A 698 21.18 38.33 -1.40
N GLU A 699 21.46 38.64 -2.67
CA GLU A 699 20.50 39.29 -3.56
C GLU A 699 19.24 38.42 -3.76
N THR A 700 19.41 37.09 -3.83
CA THR A 700 18.29 36.15 -3.95
C THR A 700 17.35 36.22 -2.75
N PHE A 701 17.88 36.23 -1.53
CA PHE A 701 17.07 36.34 -0.32
C PHE A 701 16.42 37.71 -0.18
N ALA A 702 17.14 38.77 -0.57
CA ALA A 702 16.61 40.12 -0.60
C ALA A 702 15.35 40.23 -1.48
N ARG A 703 15.37 39.65 -2.68
CA ARG A 703 14.19 39.63 -3.57
C ARG A 703 13.00 38.88 -2.96
N VAL A 704 13.24 37.79 -2.23
CA VAL A 704 12.17 37.06 -1.54
C VAL A 704 11.52 37.92 -0.46
N LEU A 705 12.32 38.52 0.42
CA LEU A 705 11.80 39.38 1.48
C LEU A 705 11.10 40.63 0.92
N ASP A 706 11.64 41.25 -0.13
CA ASP A 706 11.04 42.42 -0.77
C ASP A 706 9.65 42.07 -1.38
N LYS A 707 9.53 40.89 -2.02
CA LYS A 707 8.23 40.40 -2.49
C LYS A 707 7.28 40.02 -1.33
N MET A 708 7.78 39.53 -0.19
CA MET A 708 6.95 39.29 0.99
C MET A 708 6.35 40.58 1.57
N VAL A 709 7.08 41.69 1.54
CA VAL A 709 6.65 42.98 2.13
C VAL A 709 6.13 44.00 1.10
N HIS A 710 5.74 43.53 -0.08
CA HIS A 710 5.18 44.38 -1.13
C HIS A 710 3.87 45.04 -0.68
N LEU A 711 3.68 46.35 -0.94
CA LEU A 711 2.50 47.08 -0.46
C LEU A 711 1.20 46.60 -1.11
N ASP A 712 1.21 46.43 -2.44
CA ASP A 712 0.11 45.79 -3.15
C ASP A 712 0.09 44.29 -2.80
N PHE A 713 -0.90 43.89 -2.01
CA PHE A 713 -1.10 42.50 -1.57
C PHE A 713 -1.39 41.55 -2.74
N THR A 714 -1.81 42.05 -3.91
CA THR A 714 -1.99 41.21 -5.11
C THR A 714 -0.66 40.81 -5.76
N GLN A 715 0.41 41.56 -5.49
CA GLN A 715 1.76 41.31 -6.01
C GLN A 715 2.67 40.54 -5.03
N ARG A 716 2.23 40.38 -3.77
CA ARG A 716 2.92 39.52 -2.80
C ARG A 716 2.81 38.05 -3.19
N TYR A 717 3.59 37.21 -2.51
CA TYR A 717 3.27 35.77 -2.43
C TYR A 717 1.82 35.56 -1.98
N GLN A 718 1.09 34.69 -2.66
CA GLN A 718 -0.34 34.48 -2.39
C GLN A 718 -0.59 33.39 -1.34
N SER A 719 0.43 32.58 -1.01
CA SER A 719 0.37 31.58 0.05
C SER A 719 1.71 31.44 0.77
N ALA A 720 1.68 31.07 2.06
CA ALA A 720 2.89 30.77 2.82
C ALA A 720 3.70 29.61 2.21
N GLY A 721 3.02 28.65 1.55
CA GLY A 721 3.66 27.55 0.83
C GLY A 721 4.49 28.01 -0.37
N GLU A 722 4.05 29.05 -1.10
CA GLU A 722 4.83 29.65 -2.20
C GLU A 722 6.14 30.26 -1.69
N VAL A 723 6.11 30.92 -0.52
CA VAL A 723 7.30 31.45 0.14
C VAL A 723 8.24 30.32 0.56
N LEU A 724 7.71 29.32 1.28
CA LEU A 724 8.51 28.20 1.79
C LEU A 724 9.22 27.45 0.67
N ASN A 725 8.50 27.11 -0.41
CA ASN A 725 9.08 26.47 -1.58
C ASN A 725 10.12 27.37 -2.27
N THR A 726 9.93 28.69 -2.27
CA THR A 726 10.96 29.60 -2.81
C THR A 726 12.23 29.54 -1.96
N LEU A 727 12.12 29.56 -0.62
CA LEU A 727 13.26 29.47 0.30
C LEU A 727 14.01 28.13 0.21
N GLU A 728 13.31 27.03 -0.08
CA GLU A 728 13.93 25.69 -0.22
C GLU A 728 14.70 25.51 -1.53
N ASN A 729 14.40 26.32 -2.56
CA ASN A 729 15.01 26.23 -3.89
C ASN A 729 16.07 27.33 -4.15
N MET A 730 16.49 28.06 -3.11
CA MET A 730 17.45 29.17 -3.20
C MET A 730 18.92 28.76 -3.20
#